data_AF-F0SR48-F1
#
_entry.id   AF-F0SR48-F1
#
_cell.length_a   1.000
_cell.length_b   1.000
_cell.length_c   1.000
_cell.angle_alpha   90.00
_cell.angle_beta   90.00
_cell.angle_gamma   90.00
#
_symmetry.space_group_name_H-M   'P 1'
#
loop_
_entity.id
_entity.type
_entity.pdbx_description
1 polymer ?
#
loop_
_entity_poly.entity_id
_entity_poly.type
_entity_poly.pdbx_seq_one_letter_code
_entity_poly.pdbx_strand_id
1 'polypeptide(L)'
;MIIRKRTIRTVWVALLLTCFAILRGLDAAEPTTQPSDASTPRTWALLIGVTKYPSLLPGDQLDGPINDVELMAQLLTERFGVPEGQIVRMVETSKESLLPTRSNIEREFRVLAKRASDGDQVVILMAGHGSQQPDDDPENPEDPEFDGFDEVFLPRDIGRWDGSKHIIANAIVDDEIRDWLGAIRQQGASVCFLADSCHSGTLSRGQSEGERSREIKISQLVPEAAIESAVEKTQAVHGTTRGGRGAEREELSSADGELVAIYAAQPDEQTLEMPLPRGATDRKPYGLLTFAINHVLRTVNGPLTYRDLVELVHRQYRVWGRPVPTPVIEGGGAARYVLDDEEGSTARIKLLKNSDGKLIIDAGRLHGIHAGSVLSIFPPLGEPNPEKVLGHVVVTQQRTLESDVEPIEHAGMPAVAQLPVYGRCEVVYWSFGDLRMTVAVEPSDLDGQTLPEKQYDELVATVRKLADAEGSVVSYVESPAEADWRVVVWQGGTYLLPPGGVLAEEDNPNQLKTPLFGPIEEGARFAETLHKHLQQIGRVRNLTSLADAPKPRGLVTGFNVELELLLLKAKDDPNPIVVPWSEARTIPVGQFIEFRIQNKSVSAADVTLLFVDQDYGIDPIIPGSAYSAGIRVPPQKNVVSQAYEVSPATRPEHAVLIAVRPKDRQQPVLNLAWLAQPSLESATRVAVRTRGPAREESPLEKILFSAMYAKGQSRGLRPVDIGDHALQMESWRVVPDGEKK
;
A
#
# COMPACT_ATOMS: atom_id res chain seq x y z
N MET A 1 -51.89 -57.76 37.70
CA MET A 1 -50.42 -57.62 37.67
C MET A 1 -49.96 -57.93 36.24
N ILE A 2 -49.15 -57.03 35.65
CA ILE A 2 -48.41 -57.12 34.36
C ILE A 2 -48.83 -58.24 33.38
N ILE A 3 -49.47 -57.88 32.26
CA ILE A 3 -49.59 -58.76 31.08
C ILE A 3 -49.15 -57.99 29.82
N ARG A 4 -47.95 -58.30 29.32
CA ARG A 4 -47.58 -58.05 27.91
C ARG A 4 -48.11 -59.20 27.06
N LYS A 5 -48.88 -58.92 25.99
CA LYS A 5 -48.74 -59.59 24.67
C LYS A 5 -49.73 -59.06 23.59
N ARG A 6 -49.12 -58.61 22.48
CA ARG A 6 -49.49 -58.84 21.06
C ARG A 6 -50.90 -58.52 20.51
N THR A 7 -50.86 -57.71 19.45
CA THR A 7 -51.55 -57.83 18.12
C THR A 7 -53.01 -57.43 17.89
N ILE A 8 -53.17 -56.60 16.85
CA ILE A 8 -54.24 -56.54 15.82
C ILE A 8 -55.63 -56.04 16.25
N ARG A 9 -55.91 -54.78 15.85
CA ARG A 9 -57.11 -54.33 15.08
C ARG A 9 -56.88 -52.87 14.64
N THR A 10 -56.64 -52.61 13.36
CA THR A 10 -57.64 -52.35 12.30
C THR A 10 -57.91 -50.85 12.11
N VAL A 11 -57.23 -50.25 11.13
CA VAL A 11 -57.81 -49.24 10.24
C VAL A 11 -57.53 -49.71 8.82
N TRP A 12 -58.59 -49.84 8.02
CA TRP A 12 -58.56 -50.06 6.57
C TRP A 12 -59.23 -48.84 5.91
N VAL A 13 -59.14 -48.76 4.58
CA VAL A 13 -59.50 -47.60 3.74
C VAL A 13 -58.42 -46.50 3.81
N ALA A 14 -57.74 -46.11 2.71
CA ALA A 14 -57.86 -46.56 1.32
C ALA A 14 -56.49 -46.98 0.74
N LEU A 15 -56.40 -48.20 0.20
CA LEU A 15 -55.24 -48.68 -0.55
C LEU A 15 -55.73 -49.70 -1.59
N LEU A 16 -56.12 -49.20 -2.77
CA LEU A 16 -56.60 -50.04 -3.87
C LEU A 16 -56.49 -49.32 -5.23
N LEU A 17 -55.25 -49.05 -5.67
CA LEU A 17 -54.93 -48.72 -7.08
C LEU A 17 -53.45 -49.02 -7.39
N THR A 18 -53.04 -50.27 -7.15
CA THR A 18 -51.68 -50.77 -7.40
C THR A 18 -51.71 -52.06 -8.22
N CYS A 19 -51.43 -51.93 -9.52
CA CYS A 19 -50.83 -52.95 -10.40
C CYS A 19 -50.46 -52.24 -11.71
N PHE A 20 -49.18 -51.87 -11.88
CA PHE A 20 -48.09 -52.67 -12.46
C PHE A 20 -47.90 -52.36 -13.96
N ALA A 21 -46.77 -51.71 -14.23
CA ALA A 21 -46.29 -51.10 -15.47
C ALA A 21 -46.51 -51.83 -16.80
N ILE A 22 -46.53 -51.05 -17.90
CA ILE A 22 -45.68 -51.32 -19.09
C ILE A 22 -45.44 -50.06 -19.95
N LEU A 23 -44.15 -49.75 -20.16
CA LEU A 23 -43.47 -48.96 -21.21
C LEU A 23 -43.82 -47.49 -21.58
N ARG A 24 -42.71 -46.72 -21.61
CA ARG A 24 -42.32 -45.61 -22.52
C ARG A 24 -42.90 -44.20 -22.32
N GLY A 25 -41.99 -43.32 -21.89
CA GLY A 25 -42.01 -41.87 -22.02
C GLY A 25 -40.76 -41.34 -21.30
N LEU A 26 -39.84 -40.70 -22.02
CA LEU A 26 -38.74 -39.97 -21.36
C LEU A 26 -39.27 -38.59 -20.99
N ASP A 27 -38.89 -38.10 -19.81
CA ASP A 27 -38.45 -36.72 -19.72
C ASP A 27 -37.40 -36.58 -18.60
N ALA A 28 -36.52 -35.60 -18.72
CA ALA A 28 -35.39 -35.43 -17.80
C ALA A 28 -35.74 -34.39 -16.70
N ALA A 29 -35.98 -34.87 -15.48
CA ALA A 29 -36.04 -33.99 -14.32
C ALA A 29 -34.61 -33.61 -13.91
N GLU A 30 -34.28 -32.33 -14.02
CA GLU A 30 -32.98 -31.78 -13.64
C GLU A 30 -32.70 -31.97 -12.14
N PRO A 31 -31.44 -32.22 -11.72
CA PRO A 31 -31.10 -32.25 -10.31
C PRO A 31 -31.26 -30.84 -9.73
N THR A 32 -32.26 -30.65 -8.87
CA THR A 32 -32.50 -29.36 -8.22
C THR A 32 -31.32 -29.04 -7.31
N THR A 33 -30.45 -28.14 -7.75
CA THR A 33 -29.31 -27.69 -6.96
C THR A 33 -29.82 -27.06 -5.68
N GLN A 34 -29.48 -27.67 -4.54
CA GLN A 34 -29.54 -26.97 -3.26
C GLN A 34 -28.63 -25.73 -3.39
N PRO A 35 -29.04 -24.54 -2.92
CA PRO A 35 -28.09 -23.45 -2.75
C PRO A 35 -26.98 -23.94 -1.81
N SER A 36 -25.74 -23.65 -2.16
CA SER A 36 -24.57 -24.01 -1.35
C SER A 36 -24.70 -23.43 0.07
N ASP A 37 -24.41 -24.23 1.09
CA ASP A 37 -24.16 -23.71 2.43
C ASP A 37 -23.06 -22.63 2.31
N ALA A 38 -23.41 -21.38 2.59
CA ALA A 38 -22.45 -20.29 2.72
C ALA A 38 -21.63 -20.56 3.99
N SER A 39 -20.52 -21.28 3.83
CA SER A 39 -19.66 -21.62 4.96
C SER A 39 -19.05 -20.36 5.54
N THR A 40 -19.13 -20.21 6.86
CA THR A 40 -18.37 -19.20 7.60
C THR A 40 -16.89 -19.23 7.17
N PRO A 41 -16.27 -18.08 6.88
CA PRO A 41 -14.86 -17.98 6.53
C PRO A 41 -13.95 -18.80 7.45
N ARG A 42 -12.97 -19.46 6.85
CA ARG A 42 -12.02 -20.36 7.52
C ARG A 42 -10.61 -19.80 7.46
N THR A 43 -9.80 -20.14 8.46
CA THR A 43 -8.35 -19.95 8.38
C THR A 43 -7.65 -21.24 7.99
N TRP A 44 -6.97 -21.26 6.84
CA TRP A 44 -6.06 -22.32 6.44
C TRP A 44 -4.61 -21.92 6.73
N ALA A 45 -3.72 -22.89 6.94
CA ALA A 45 -2.29 -22.63 7.07
C ALA A 45 -1.40 -23.67 6.38
N LEU A 46 -0.34 -23.18 5.73
CA LEU A 46 0.74 -23.97 5.13
C LEU A 46 2.07 -23.51 5.73
N LEU A 47 2.60 -24.31 6.65
CA LEU A 47 3.77 -23.96 7.46
C LEU A 47 4.96 -24.84 7.04
N ILE A 48 5.89 -24.25 6.31
CA ILE A 48 7.06 -24.89 5.70
C ILE A 48 8.31 -24.50 6.49
N GLY A 49 9.01 -25.51 7.00
CA GLY A 49 10.22 -25.35 7.80
C GLY A 49 11.31 -26.30 7.32
N VAL A 50 12.29 -25.79 6.58
CA VAL A 50 13.39 -26.60 6.03
C VAL A 50 14.61 -26.47 6.93
N THR A 51 14.92 -27.54 7.65
CA THR A 51 15.97 -27.57 8.69
C THR A 51 17.21 -28.31 8.20
N LYS A 52 17.06 -29.37 7.40
CA LYS A 52 18.15 -30.27 7.00
C LYS A 52 18.18 -30.54 5.50
N TYR A 53 19.35 -30.27 4.92
CA TYR A 53 19.65 -30.23 3.49
C TYR A 53 20.72 -31.27 3.13
N PRO A 54 20.36 -32.45 2.59
CA PRO A 54 21.33 -33.52 2.30
C PRO A 54 22.38 -33.17 1.23
N SER A 55 22.14 -32.13 0.42
CA SER A 55 23.04 -31.67 -0.64
C SER A 55 24.03 -30.58 -0.21
N LEU A 56 23.78 -29.89 0.91
CA LEU A 56 24.64 -28.82 1.44
C LEU A 56 25.66 -29.34 2.46
N LEU A 57 26.61 -28.52 2.90
CA LEU A 57 27.63 -28.97 3.86
C LEU A 57 27.01 -29.16 5.26
N PRO A 58 27.67 -29.93 6.16
CA PRO A 58 27.21 -30.08 7.55
C PRO A 58 27.17 -28.79 8.38
N GLY A 59 27.84 -27.72 7.94
CA GLY A 59 27.74 -26.38 8.54
C GLY A 59 26.51 -25.59 8.06
N ASP A 60 26.03 -25.90 6.85
CA ASP A 60 24.92 -25.24 6.16
C ASP A 60 23.60 -25.96 6.50
N GLN A 61 23.41 -26.22 7.79
CA GLN A 61 22.24 -26.90 8.33
C GLN A 61 21.66 -26.00 9.40
N LEU A 62 20.39 -25.65 9.28
CA LEU A 62 19.65 -24.87 10.27
C LEU A 62 19.19 -25.79 11.42
N ASP A 63 18.77 -25.24 12.55
CA ASP A 63 18.08 -25.98 13.63
C ASP A 63 16.75 -25.33 14.05
N GLY A 64 16.46 -24.11 13.57
CA GLY A 64 15.32 -23.27 13.94
C GLY A 64 14.02 -23.46 13.15
N PRO A 65 14.01 -23.68 11.81
CA PRO A 65 12.78 -23.70 11.00
C PRO A 65 11.71 -24.70 11.46
N ILE A 66 12.10 -25.88 11.96
CA ILE A 66 11.17 -26.83 12.59
C ILE A 66 10.51 -26.29 13.87
N ASN A 67 11.22 -25.45 14.65
CA ASN A 67 10.65 -24.79 15.82
C ASN A 67 9.78 -23.60 15.41
N ASP A 68 10.13 -22.88 14.34
CA ASP A 68 9.35 -21.76 13.79
C ASP A 68 7.97 -22.22 13.32
N VAL A 69 7.90 -23.32 12.56
CA VAL A 69 6.64 -23.96 12.14
C VAL A 69 5.76 -24.33 13.32
N GLU A 70 6.33 -24.96 14.34
CA GLU A 70 5.55 -25.40 15.51
C GLU A 70 5.11 -24.22 16.39
N LEU A 71 5.95 -23.18 16.54
CA LEU A 71 5.61 -21.95 17.26
C LEU A 71 4.49 -21.17 16.55
N MET A 72 4.50 -21.14 15.22
CA MET A 72 3.41 -20.55 14.42
C MET A 72 2.13 -21.38 14.52
N ALA A 73 2.21 -22.72 14.42
CA ALA A 73 1.04 -23.58 14.58
C ALA A 73 0.39 -23.45 15.98
N GLN A 74 1.20 -23.36 17.03
CA GLN A 74 0.72 -23.10 18.39
C GLN A 74 0.03 -21.73 18.51
N LEU A 75 0.54 -20.68 17.85
CA LEU A 75 -0.13 -19.38 17.83
C LEU A 75 -1.49 -19.44 17.13
N LEU A 76 -1.57 -20.07 15.96
CA LEU A 76 -2.79 -20.20 15.17
C LEU A 76 -3.86 -20.99 15.93
N THR A 77 -3.49 -22.13 16.51
CA THR A 77 -4.40 -22.95 17.33
C THR A 77 -4.84 -22.27 18.63
N GLU A 78 -3.91 -21.71 19.41
CA GLU A 78 -4.20 -21.21 20.78
C GLU A 78 -4.78 -19.79 20.81
N ARG A 79 -4.34 -18.89 19.92
CA ARG A 79 -4.79 -17.48 19.90
C ARG A 79 -5.93 -17.23 18.92
N PHE A 80 -5.84 -17.84 17.72
CA PHE A 80 -6.80 -17.61 16.63
C PHE A 80 -7.80 -18.76 16.46
N GLY A 81 -7.71 -19.82 17.28
CA GLY A 81 -8.67 -20.93 17.29
C GLY A 81 -8.64 -21.82 16.02
N VAL A 82 -7.60 -21.69 15.19
CA VAL A 82 -7.50 -22.39 13.91
C VAL A 82 -7.51 -23.91 14.12
N PRO A 83 -8.46 -24.66 13.54
CA PRO A 83 -8.52 -26.10 13.70
C PRO A 83 -7.26 -26.80 13.16
N GLU A 84 -6.71 -27.73 13.92
CA GLU A 84 -5.52 -28.53 13.55
C GLU A 84 -5.65 -29.20 12.16
N GLY A 85 -6.86 -29.59 11.74
CA GLY A 85 -7.12 -30.16 10.40
C GLY A 85 -7.00 -29.17 9.23
N GLN A 86 -6.85 -27.87 9.51
CA GLN A 86 -6.65 -26.79 8.54
C GLN A 86 -5.18 -26.31 8.49
N ILE A 87 -4.29 -26.90 9.30
CA ILE A 87 -2.86 -26.56 9.40
C ILE A 87 -2.01 -27.68 8.80
N VAL A 88 -1.35 -27.42 7.67
CA VAL A 88 -0.36 -28.31 7.05
C VAL A 88 1.04 -27.92 7.56
N ARG A 89 1.75 -28.87 8.19
CA ARG A 89 3.15 -28.69 8.64
C ARG A 89 4.10 -29.51 7.77
N MET A 90 5.08 -28.84 7.16
CA MET A 90 6.09 -29.46 6.27
C MET A 90 7.49 -29.29 6.86
N VAL A 91 7.96 -30.33 7.56
CA VAL A 91 9.23 -30.36 8.32
C VAL A 91 9.84 -31.76 8.26
N GLU A 92 11.09 -31.92 8.69
CA GLU A 92 11.83 -33.20 8.63
C GLU A 92 11.20 -34.37 9.39
N THR A 93 10.35 -34.10 10.38
CA THR A 93 9.65 -35.11 11.18
C THR A 93 8.26 -35.47 10.62
N SER A 94 7.81 -34.81 9.55
CA SER A 94 6.57 -35.14 8.86
C SER A 94 6.68 -36.45 8.06
N LYS A 95 5.54 -37.05 7.73
CA LYS A 95 5.44 -38.17 6.78
C LYS A 95 6.05 -37.79 5.43
N GLU A 96 6.50 -38.79 4.65
CA GLU A 96 7.17 -38.60 3.33
C GLU A 96 6.47 -37.60 2.39
N SER A 97 5.13 -37.65 2.30
CA SER A 97 4.34 -36.74 1.45
C SER A 97 4.32 -35.28 1.93
N LEU A 98 4.85 -34.99 3.11
CA LEU A 98 4.93 -33.67 3.75
C LEU A 98 6.37 -33.31 4.16
N LEU A 99 7.38 -34.07 3.70
CA LEU A 99 8.75 -33.56 3.70
C LEU A 99 8.81 -32.34 2.77
N PRO A 100 9.51 -31.25 3.14
CA PRO A 100 9.51 -30.00 2.38
C PRO A 100 10.47 -30.07 1.17
N THR A 101 10.14 -30.96 0.24
CA THR A 101 10.74 -31.05 -1.09
C THR A 101 10.03 -30.10 -2.06
N ARG A 102 10.71 -29.66 -3.13
CA ARG A 102 10.15 -28.73 -4.14
C ARG A 102 8.77 -29.20 -4.63
N SER A 103 8.70 -30.46 -5.03
CA SER A 103 7.49 -31.12 -5.54
C SER A 103 6.37 -31.31 -4.50
N ASN A 104 6.68 -31.44 -3.21
CA ASN A 104 5.66 -31.48 -2.17
C ASN A 104 5.16 -30.08 -1.80
N ILE A 105 6.04 -29.07 -1.81
CA ILE A 105 5.69 -27.66 -1.53
C ILE A 105 4.73 -27.17 -2.60
N GLU A 106 5.12 -27.24 -3.88
CA GLU A 106 4.29 -26.93 -5.05
C GLU A 106 2.92 -27.65 -4.96
N ARG A 107 2.93 -28.94 -4.59
CA ARG A 107 1.71 -29.74 -4.46
C ARG A 107 0.79 -29.26 -3.33
N GLU A 108 1.30 -28.82 -2.19
CA GLU A 108 0.45 -28.27 -1.12
C GLU A 108 -0.07 -26.87 -1.43
N PHE A 109 0.72 -26.00 -2.07
CA PHE A 109 0.22 -24.74 -2.64
C PHE A 109 -0.93 -24.99 -3.65
N ARG A 110 -0.75 -25.92 -4.60
CA ARG A 110 -1.79 -26.35 -5.56
C ARG A 110 -2.99 -27.07 -4.92
N VAL A 111 -2.89 -27.52 -3.66
CA VAL A 111 -4.01 -28.07 -2.87
C VAL A 111 -4.73 -26.97 -2.09
N LEU A 112 -3.98 -26.00 -1.56
CA LEU A 112 -4.48 -24.83 -0.85
C LEU A 112 -5.32 -23.95 -1.77
N ALA A 113 -4.85 -23.66 -2.98
CA ALA A 113 -5.59 -22.97 -4.04
C ALA A 113 -6.89 -23.69 -4.48
N LYS A 114 -7.07 -24.98 -4.13
CA LYS A 114 -8.28 -25.77 -4.40
C LYS A 114 -9.18 -25.97 -3.17
N ARG A 115 -8.82 -25.35 -2.05
CA ARG A 115 -9.56 -25.38 -0.77
C ARG A 115 -9.97 -23.99 -0.30
N ALA A 116 -9.18 -22.99 -0.65
CA ALA A 116 -9.50 -21.59 -0.53
C ALA A 116 -10.86 -21.26 -1.15
N SER A 117 -11.52 -20.24 -0.62
CA SER A 117 -12.83 -19.76 -1.05
C SER A 117 -12.97 -18.30 -0.62
N ASP A 118 -14.00 -17.62 -1.12
CA ASP A 118 -14.28 -16.21 -0.83
C ASP A 118 -14.30 -15.92 0.68
N GLY A 119 -13.47 -14.97 1.12
CA GLY A 119 -13.27 -14.61 2.53
C GLY A 119 -12.40 -15.55 3.38
N ASP A 120 -11.96 -16.73 2.89
CA ASP A 120 -11.05 -17.59 3.65
C ASP A 120 -9.71 -16.87 3.88
N GLN A 121 -9.21 -16.94 5.12
CA GLN A 121 -7.90 -16.44 5.51
C GLN A 121 -6.85 -17.53 5.30
N VAL A 122 -5.68 -17.19 4.77
CA VAL A 122 -4.64 -18.16 4.42
C VAL A 122 -3.29 -17.71 4.98
N VAL A 123 -2.68 -18.52 5.85
CA VAL A 123 -1.38 -18.23 6.47
C VAL A 123 -0.30 -19.13 5.87
N ILE A 124 0.71 -18.53 5.25
CA ILE A 124 1.82 -19.26 4.64
C ILE A 124 3.11 -18.83 5.32
N LEU A 125 3.82 -19.76 5.95
CA LEU A 125 5.15 -19.53 6.52
C LEU A 125 6.18 -20.32 5.72
N MET A 126 7.21 -19.64 5.24
CA MET A 126 8.39 -20.25 4.63
C MET A 126 9.62 -19.87 5.45
N ALA A 127 10.06 -20.81 6.29
CA ALA A 127 11.27 -20.71 7.11
C ALA A 127 12.32 -21.72 6.60
N GLY A 128 13.56 -21.27 6.41
CA GLY A 128 14.61 -22.11 5.82
C GLY A 128 15.74 -21.27 5.25
N HIS A 129 16.59 -21.90 4.43
CA HIS A 129 17.59 -21.17 3.65
C HIS A 129 16.97 -20.48 2.43
N GLY A 130 17.51 -19.31 2.11
CA GLY A 130 17.41 -18.70 0.78
C GLY A 130 18.79 -18.54 0.14
N SER A 131 18.81 -18.15 -1.12
CA SER A 131 19.97 -17.76 -1.92
C SER A 131 19.50 -16.82 -3.03
N GLN A 132 20.43 -16.32 -3.84
CA GLN A 132 20.18 -15.84 -5.20
C GLN A 132 20.54 -16.95 -6.21
N GLN A 133 19.99 -16.92 -7.43
CA GLN A 133 20.50 -17.64 -8.62
C GLN A 133 20.53 -16.70 -9.84
N PRO A 134 21.32 -16.94 -10.90
CA PRO A 134 21.24 -16.14 -12.13
C PRO A 134 19.86 -16.15 -12.76
N ASP A 135 19.39 -14.95 -13.09
CA ASP A 135 18.17 -14.70 -13.83
C ASP A 135 18.18 -15.34 -15.22
N ASP A 136 17.08 -16.04 -15.55
CA ASP A 136 16.88 -16.76 -16.81
C ASP A 136 16.01 -16.03 -17.86
N ASP A 137 15.37 -14.89 -17.51
CA ASP A 137 14.77 -13.92 -18.45
C ASP A 137 15.07 -12.43 -18.10
N PRO A 138 16.35 -11.98 -18.12
CA PRO A 138 16.77 -10.59 -17.83
C PRO A 138 16.35 -9.54 -18.87
N GLU A 139 15.44 -9.88 -19.79
CA GLU A 139 14.76 -8.94 -20.67
C GLU A 139 13.28 -8.71 -20.27
N ASN A 140 12.78 -9.41 -19.24
CA ASN A 140 11.43 -9.29 -18.72
C ASN A 140 11.18 -7.89 -18.08
N PRO A 141 10.24 -7.07 -18.61
CA PRO A 141 9.89 -5.79 -18.01
C PRO A 141 8.90 -5.92 -16.85
N GLU A 142 8.29 -7.10 -16.65
CA GLU A 142 7.34 -7.36 -15.57
C GLU A 142 8.05 -7.78 -14.27
N ASP A 143 9.30 -8.25 -14.38
CA ASP A 143 10.14 -8.69 -13.26
C ASP A 143 11.60 -8.21 -13.43
N PRO A 144 11.92 -6.97 -13.01
CA PRO A 144 13.14 -6.28 -13.44
C PRO A 144 14.34 -6.49 -12.50
N GLU A 145 15.08 -7.58 -12.63
CA GLU A 145 16.21 -7.88 -11.74
C GLU A 145 17.49 -7.04 -11.95
N PHE A 146 17.54 -5.92 -11.23
CA PHE A 146 18.55 -4.87 -11.36
C PHE A 146 19.99 -5.27 -10.95
N ASP A 147 20.19 -6.40 -10.27
CA ASP A 147 21.52 -6.98 -10.04
C ASP A 147 21.77 -8.29 -10.84
N GLY A 148 20.71 -8.91 -11.36
CA GLY A 148 20.73 -10.00 -12.33
C GLY A 148 20.46 -11.39 -11.74
N PHE A 149 19.73 -11.48 -10.62
CA PHE A 149 19.60 -12.72 -9.87
C PHE A 149 18.28 -12.92 -9.11
N ASP A 150 17.46 -13.90 -9.50
CA ASP A 150 16.24 -14.26 -8.77
C ASP A 150 16.47 -14.61 -7.29
N GLU A 151 15.50 -14.19 -6.49
CA GLU A 151 15.26 -14.64 -5.13
C GLU A 151 14.87 -16.12 -5.09
N VAL A 152 15.72 -17.00 -4.54
CA VAL A 152 15.38 -18.43 -4.38
C VAL A 152 15.20 -18.87 -2.92
N PHE A 153 14.07 -19.49 -2.64
CA PHE A 153 13.92 -20.37 -1.47
C PHE A 153 14.53 -21.74 -1.75
N LEU A 154 15.17 -22.35 -0.74
CA LEU A 154 15.80 -23.66 -0.88
C LEU A 154 14.96 -24.76 -0.18
N PRO A 155 14.32 -25.67 -0.92
CA PRO A 155 13.73 -26.90 -0.40
C PRO A 155 14.77 -27.91 0.11
N ARG A 156 14.33 -28.91 0.87
CA ARG A 156 15.22 -29.96 1.40
C ARG A 156 15.95 -30.75 0.30
N ASP A 157 15.31 -30.96 -0.84
CA ASP A 157 15.86 -31.69 -1.99
C ASP A 157 16.54 -30.78 -3.03
N ILE A 158 17.03 -29.61 -2.59
CA ILE A 158 17.88 -28.73 -3.39
C ILE A 158 19.00 -29.52 -4.07
N GLY A 159 19.16 -29.29 -5.37
CA GLY A 159 20.05 -30.05 -6.24
C GLY A 159 21.41 -29.37 -6.42
N ARG A 160 21.88 -29.37 -7.66
CA ARG A 160 23.09 -28.66 -8.09
C ARG A 160 22.72 -27.69 -9.21
N TRP A 161 23.59 -26.73 -9.48
CA TRP A 161 23.58 -25.92 -10.68
C TRP A 161 23.39 -26.75 -11.96
N ASP A 162 22.34 -26.46 -12.72
CA ASP A 162 22.12 -26.97 -14.08
C ASP A 162 22.55 -25.89 -15.08
N GLY A 163 23.86 -25.88 -15.38
CA GLY A 163 24.44 -24.96 -16.36
C GLY A 163 24.00 -25.18 -17.81
N SER A 164 23.02 -26.06 -18.09
CA SER A 164 22.32 -26.12 -19.38
C SER A 164 21.01 -25.32 -19.39
N LYS A 165 20.52 -24.90 -18.21
CA LYS A 165 19.30 -24.11 -18.00
C LYS A 165 19.54 -22.78 -17.28
N HIS A 166 20.71 -22.59 -16.66
CA HIS A 166 21.03 -21.46 -15.79
C HIS A 166 20.25 -21.39 -14.46
N ILE A 167 19.71 -22.52 -13.98
CA ILE A 167 19.00 -22.60 -12.69
C ILE A 167 19.72 -23.51 -11.67
N ILE A 168 19.45 -23.30 -10.38
CA ILE A 168 19.77 -24.27 -9.33
C ILE A 168 18.64 -25.32 -9.30
N ALA A 169 18.95 -26.57 -9.64
CA ALA A 169 17.92 -27.62 -9.71
C ALA A 169 17.19 -27.79 -8.37
N ASN A 170 15.86 -27.87 -8.40
CA ASN A 170 14.97 -27.91 -7.23
C ASN A 170 14.98 -26.68 -6.31
N ALA A 171 15.55 -25.54 -6.74
CA ALA A 171 15.17 -24.26 -6.13
C ALA A 171 13.68 -23.96 -6.39
N ILE A 172 13.16 -22.97 -5.66
CA ILE A 172 11.88 -22.31 -5.92
C ILE A 172 12.21 -20.82 -6.03
N VAL A 173 12.07 -20.24 -7.22
CA VAL A 173 12.14 -18.79 -7.42
C VAL A 173 10.90 -18.12 -6.81
N ASP A 174 11.02 -16.87 -6.40
CA ASP A 174 9.89 -16.12 -5.87
C ASP A 174 8.79 -15.87 -6.92
N ASP A 175 9.11 -15.91 -8.22
CA ASP A 175 8.14 -16.02 -9.32
C ASP A 175 7.18 -17.21 -9.18
N GLU A 176 7.70 -18.41 -8.87
CA GLU A 176 6.85 -19.57 -8.61
C GLU A 176 5.97 -19.33 -7.37
N ILE A 177 6.47 -18.58 -6.37
CA ILE A 177 5.72 -18.23 -5.17
C ILE A 177 4.64 -17.18 -5.51
N ARG A 178 4.94 -16.17 -6.32
CA ARG A 178 4.01 -15.13 -6.81
C ARG A 178 2.82 -15.77 -7.52
N ASP A 179 3.08 -16.67 -8.46
CA ASP A 179 2.08 -17.49 -9.16
C ASP A 179 1.19 -18.28 -8.18
N TRP A 180 1.81 -18.97 -7.22
CA TRP A 180 1.06 -19.82 -6.28
C TRP A 180 0.24 -19.00 -5.28
N LEU A 181 0.71 -17.82 -4.87
CA LEU A 181 -0.05 -16.86 -4.06
C LEU A 181 -1.21 -16.28 -4.88
N GLY A 182 -0.99 -15.89 -6.14
CA GLY A 182 -2.01 -15.41 -7.07
C GLY A 182 -3.14 -16.42 -7.26
N ALA A 183 -2.81 -17.70 -7.52
CA ALA A 183 -3.79 -18.77 -7.71
C ALA A 183 -4.67 -19.04 -6.46
N ILE A 184 -4.18 -18.73 -5.25
CA ILE A 184 -4.98 -18.77 -4.00
C ILE A 184 -5.89 -17.54 -3.93
N ARG A 185 -5.35 -16.35 -4.19
CA ARG A 185 -6.08 -15.07 -4.13
C ARG A 185 -7.23 -15.02 -5.13
N GLN A 186 -7.06 -15.57 -6.33
CA GLN A 186 -8.11 -15.72 -7.36
C GLN A 186 -9.34 -16.56 -6.91
N GLN A 187 -9.32 -17.18 -5.72
CA GLN A 187 -10.50 -17.80 -5.10
C GLN A 187 -11.29 -16.86 -4.18
N GLY A 188 -10.92 -15.57 -4.09
CA GLY A 188 -11.44 -14.60 -3.11
C GLY A 188 -10.79 -14.72 -1.73
N ALA A 189 -9.69 -15.47 -1.59
CA ALA A 189 -9.07 -15.78 -0.29
C ALA A 189 -7.92 -14.81 0.07
N SER A 190 -7.97 -14.31 1.29
CA SER A 190 -7.04 -13.33 1.87
C SER A 190 -5.76 -14.00 2.36
N VAL A 191 -4.59 -13.65 1.81
CA VAL A 191 -3.32 -14.34 2.09
C VAL A 191 -2.37 -13.51 2.94
N CYS A 192 -1.91 -14.07 4.06
CA CYS A 192 -0.74 -13.61 4.81
C CYS A 192 0.45 -14.53 4.52
N PHE A 193 1.47 -14.01 3.83
CA PHE A 193 2.73 -14.68 3.52
C PHE A 193 3.84 -14.20 4.46
N LEU A 194 4.58 -15.12 5.07
CA LEU A 194 5.65 -14.86 6.03
C LEU A 194 6.95 -15.52 5.54
N ALA A 195 7.92 -14.72 5.13
CA ALA A 195 9.23 -15.17 4.67
C ALA A 195 10.29 -14.98 5.78
N ASP A 196 10.69 -16.08 6.43
CA ASP A 196 11.77 -16.15 7.42
C ASP A 196 12.98 -16.91 6.83
N SER A 197 13.31 -16.56 5.59
CA SER A 197 14.47 -16.93 4.78
C SER A 197 15.29 -15.67 4.44
N CYS A 198 16.35 -15.76 3.61
CA CYS A 198 17.18 -14.60 3.23
C CYS A 198 18.04 -14.86 1.99
N HIS A 199 18.23 -13.83 1.17
CA HIS A 199 19.06 -13.82 -0.05
C HIS A 199 20.17 -12.73 -0.03
N SER A 200 20.28 -11.94 1.06
CA SER A 200 20.86 -10.58 1.04
C SER A 200 22.35 -10.49 0.66
N GLY A 201 22.70 -9.53 -0.20
CA GLY A 201 24.07 -9.36 -0.72
C GLY A 201 25.14 -8.84 0.26
N THR A 202 24.82 -8.52 1.53
CA THR A 202 25.76 -7.84 2.46
C THR A 202 26.25 -8.72 3.61
N LEU A 203 27.58 -8.89 3.71
CA LEU A 203 28.25 -9.51 4.87
C LEU A 203 28.08 -8.67 6.15
N SER A 204 27.21 -9.10 7.06
CA SER A 204 27.13 -8.49 8.41
C SER A 204 28.34 -8.88 9.27
N ARG A 205 28.92 -7.91 9.98
CA ARG A 205 30.07 -8.16 10.86
C ARG A 205 29.62 -8.39 12.30
N GLY A 206 29.69 -9.64 12.76
CA GLY A 206 29.63 -9.96 14.19
C GLY A 206 28.64 -11.06 14.59
N GLN A 207 28.65 -12.21 13.91
CA GLN A 207 27.96 -13.40 14.40
C GLN A 207 28.45 -13.77 15.80
N SER A 208 27.51 -13.95 16.73
CA SER A 208 27.78 -14.39 18.11
C SER A 208 27.66 -15.92 18.23
N GLU A 209 28.23 -16.49 19.29
CA GLU A 209 28.18 -17.94 19.54
C GLU A 209 26.73 -18.47 19.59
N GLY A 210 26.40 -19.37 18.67
CA GLY A 210 25.07 -19.96 18.51
C GLY A 210 24.15 -19.27 17.49
N GLU A 211 24.58 -18.19 16.83
CA GLU A 211 23.86 -17.61 15.68
C GLU A 211 24.25 -18.34 14.39
N ARG A 212 23.30 -18.52 13.45
CA ARG A 212 23.58 -18.98 12.08
C ARG A 212 22.83 -18.14 11.06
N SER A 213 23.43 -17.92 9.89
CA SER A 213 22.79 -17.26 8.75
C SER A 213 21.73 -18.14 8.11
N ARG A 214 20.65 -17.53 7.61
CA ARG A 214 19.69 -18.20 6.70
C ARG A 214 20.01 -17.96 5.22
N GLU A 215 20.90 -17.03 4.91
CA GLU A 215 21.47 -16.88 3.56
C GLU A 215 22.49 -18.01 3.27
N ILE A 216 22.29 -18.74 2.19
CA ILE A 216 23.36 -19.45 1.47
C ILE A 216 23.84 -18.53 0.35
N LYS A 217 25.14 -18.26 0.32
CA LYS A 217 25.75 -17.48 -0.76
C LYS A 217 25.58 -18.18 -2.11
N ILE A 218 25.15 -17.42 -3.12
CA ILE A 218 25.09 -17.83 -4.51
C ILE A 218 26.38 -18.53 -4.99
N SER A 219 27.57 -18.04 -4.61
CA SER A 219 28.87 -18.64 -4.96
C SER A 219 29.19 -19.99 -4.31
N GLN A 220 28.32 -20.52 -3.45
CA GLN A 220 28.39 -21.91 -2.95
C GLN A 220 27.54 -22.87 -3.79
N LEU A 221 26.55 -22.36 -4.53
CA LEU A 221 25.60 -23.15 -5.32
C LEU A 221 25.87 -23.02 -6.83
N VAL A 222 26.32 -21.84 -7.28
CA VAL A 222 26.48 -21.41 -8.66
C VAL A 222 27.97 -21.14 -8.96
N PRO A 223 28.53 -21.59 -10.10
CA PRO A 223 29.91 -21.30 -10.47
C PRO A 223 30.16 -19.80 -10.69
N GLU A 224 31.33 -19.32 -10.25
CA GLU A 224 31.75 -17.91 -10.35
C GLU A 224 31.58 -17.32 -11.77
N ALA A 225 31.99 -18.04 -12.82
CA ALA A 225 31.83 -17.61 -14.21
C ALA A 225 30.36 -17.48 -14.70
N ALA A 226 29.40 -18.15 -14.04
CA ALA A 226 27.98 -17.95 -14.33
C ALA A 226 27.41 -16.72 -13.60
N ILE A 227 27.93 -16.42 -12.40
CA ILE A 227 27.62 -15.20 -11.64
C ILE A 227 28.19 -13.98 -12.38
N GLU A 228 29.44 -14.05 -12.84
CA GLU A 228 30.06 -13.04 -13.70
C GLU A 228 29.25 -12.84 -14.99
N SER A 229 28.86 -13.93 -15.67
CA SER A 229 28.04 -13.83 -16.89
C SER A 229 26.64 -13.25 -16.66
N ALA A 230 26.03 -13.44 -15.49
CA ALA A 230 24.76 -12.81 -15.15
C ALA A 230 24.94 -11.29 -15.01
N VAL A 231 25.90 -10.88 -14.17
CA VAL A 231 26.25 -9.46 -13.98
C VAL A 231 26.64 -8.79 -15.31
N GLU A 232 27.36 -9.48 -16.20
CA GLU A 232 27.70 -8.95 -17.53
C GLU A 232 26.47 -8.81 -18.46
N LYS A 233 25.52 -9.76 -18.45
CA LYS A 233 24.23 -9.61 -19.17
C LYS A 233 23.46 -8.39 -18.64
N THR A 234 23.22 -8.34 -17.34
CA THR A 234 22.45 -7.30 -16.66
C THR A 234 23.11 -5.91 -16.81
N GLN A 235 24.46 -5.85 -16.86
CA GLN A 235 25.19 -4.64 -17.22
C GLN A 235 25.14 -4.30 -18.72
N ALA A 236 24.97 -5.26 -19.63
CA ALA A 236 24.70 -4.95 -21.03
C ALA A 236 23.28 -4.38 -21.23
N VAL A 237 22.29 -4.94 -20.52
CA VAL A 237 20.87 -4.52 -20.54
C VAL A 237 20.72 -3.12 -19.91
N HIS A 238 21.09 -2.93 -18.64
CA HIS A 238 20.86 -1.66 -17.92
C HIS A 238 22.06 -0.70 -17.94
N GLY A 239 23.29 -1.21 -18.01
CA GLY A 239 24.52 -0.39 -17.95
C GLY A 239 24.74 0.52 -19.16
N THR A 240 23.95 0.36 -20.23
CA THR A 240 23.85 1.32 -21.34
C THR A 240 22.91 2.51 -21.05
N THR A 241 22.62 2.80 -19.78
CA THR A 241 21.77 3.91 -19.29
C THR A 241 20.33 3.88 -19.80
N ARG A 242 19.79 2.66 -19.91
CA ARG A 242 18.39 2.36 -20.16
C ARG A 242 17.74 2.00 -18.83
N GLY A 243 16.56 2.58 -18.54
CA GLY A 243 15.82 2.18 -17.35
C GLY A 243 15.39 0.73 -17.48
N GLY A 244 15.40 -0.02 -16.39
CA GLY A 244 14.43 -1.11 -16.27
C GLY A 244 13.05 -0.47 -16.32
N ARG A 245 12.20 -0.91 -17.25
CA ARG A 245 10.81 -0.45 -17.32
C ARG A 245 10.13 -0.96 -16.05
N GLY A 246 9.36 -0.13 -15.36
CA GLY A 246 8.43 -0.67 -14.39
C GLY A 246 7.36 -1.51 -15.09
N ALA A 247 7.03 -2.66 -14.49
CA ALA A 247 5.98 -3.56 -14.92
C ALA A 247 4.65 -2.85 -15.17
N GLU A 248 3.94 -3.25 -16.23
CA GLU A 248 2.49 -3.26 -16.16
C GLU A 248 2.13 -4.32 -15.12
N ARG A 249 1.52 -3.94 -14.00
CA ARG A 249 0.92 -4.93 -13.10
C ARG A 249 -0.21 -5.63 -13.87
N GLU A 250 -0.37 -6.93 -13.65
CA GLU A 250 -1.67 -7.57 -13.90
C GLU A 250 -2.77 -6.71 -13.27
N GLU A 251 -3.86 -6.49 -14.01
CA GLU A 251 -5.08 -5.92 -13.43
C GLU A 251 -5.68 -6.94 -12.45
N LEU A 252 -5.13 -6.96 -11.23
CA LEU A 252 -5.62 -7.79 -10.12
C LEU A 252 -7.12 -7.65 -10.04
N SER A 253 -7.82 -8.77 -10.19
CA SER A 253 -9.26 -8.74 -10.36
C SER A 253 -9.87 -8.19 -9.07
N SER A 254 -10.90 -7.38 -9.18
CA SER A 254 -11.60 -6.84 -8.01
C SER A 254 -12.46 -7.89 -7.28
N ALA A 255 -12.24 -9.17 -7.57
CA ALA A 255 -12.74 -10.34 -6.87
C ALA A 255 -11.59 -11.23 -6.31
N ASP A 256 -10.33 -10.83 -6.50
CA ASP A 256 -9.17 -11.51 -5.93
C ASP A 256 -9.00 -11.09 -4.46
N GLY A 257 -8.74 -12.07 -3.59
CA GLY A 257 -8.45 -11.81 -2.19
C GLY A 257 -7.18 -10.98 -1.99
N GLU A 258 -7.09 -10.32 -0.84
CA GLU A 258 -5.98 -9.43 -0.51
C GLU A 258 -4.66 -10.18 -0.22
N LEU A 259 -3.53 -9.46 -0.33
CA LEU A 259 -2.20 -9.98 0.04
C LEU A 259 -1.58 -9.13 1.15
N VAL A 260 -0.95 -9.80 2.11
CA VAL A 260 0.03 -9.22 3.02
C VAL A 260 1.28 -10.11 3.05
N ALA A 261 2.37 -9.65 2.49
CA ALA A 261 3.67 -10.30 2.59
C ALA A 261 4.50 -9.63 3.71
N ILE A 262 5.14 -10.43 4.57
CA ILE A 262 6.05 -9.95 5.61
C ILE A 262 7.38 -10.68 5.49
N TYR A 263 8.43 -9.92 5.16
CA TYR A 263 9.79 -10.41 4.97
C TYR A 263 10.64 -10.11 6.20
N ALA A 264 11.54 -11.03 6.57
CA ALA A 264 12.35 -10.91 7.79
C ALA A 264 13.48 -9.86 7.74
N ALA A 265 13.79 -9.32 6.56
CA ALA A 265 14.88 -8.36 6.30
C ALA A 265 14.63 -7.50 5.06
N GLN A 266 15.35 -6.38 4.95
CA GLN A 266 15.57 -5.66 3.68
C GLN A 266 16.56 -6.44 2.77
N PRO A 267 16.58 -6.20 1.45
CA PRO A 267 17.52 -6.88 0.52
C PRO A 267 19.01 -6.71 0.85
N ASP A 268 19.42 -5.68 1.61
CA ASP A 268 20.81 -5.51 2.07
C ASP A 268 21.12 -6.12 3.45
N GLU A 269 20.21 -6.87 4.08
CA GLU A 269 20.33 -7.35 5.46
C GLU A 269 20.17 -8.89 5.65
N GLN A 270 21.10 -9.49 6.40
CA GLN A 270 21.09 -10.93 6.70
C GLN A 270 20.09 -11.31 7.80
N THR A 271 19.26 -12.34 7.57
CA THR A 271 18.44 -12.98 8.61
C THR A 271 19.19 -14.11 9.32
N LEU A 272 18.87 -14.31 10.60
CA LEU A 272 19.59 -15.21 11.49
C LEU A 272 18.61 -16.12 12.24
N GLU A 273 18.99 -17.39 12.40
CA GLU A 273 18.46 -18.20 13.51
C GLU A 273 19.35 -18.07 14.75
N MET A 274 18.74 -18.15 15.93
CA MET A 274 19.46 -18.02 17.21
C MET A 274 18.67 -18.54 18.42
N PRO A 275 19.35 -18.95 19.52
CA PRO A 275 18.70 -19.36 20.76
C PRO A 275 17.87 -18.24 21.42
N LEU A 276 16.55 -18.38 21.41
CA LEU A 276 15.57 -17.43 21.97
C LEU A 276 14.65 -18.09 23.02
N PRO A 277 14.07 -17.29 23.96
CA PRO A 277 14.35 -15.87 24.21
C PRO A 277 15.71 -15.65 24.90
N ARG A 278 16.41 -14.55 24.57
CA ARG A 278 17.71 -14.18 25.17
C ARG A 278 17.65 -14.25 26.71
N GLY A 279 18.57 -14.98 27.32
CA GLY A 279 18.69 -15.12 28.79
C GLY A 279 18.00 -16.35 29.40
N ALA A 280 17.12 -17.05 28.69
CA ALA A 280 16.48 -18.27 29.20
C ALA A 280 17.45 -19.47 29.28
N THR A 281 17.10 -20.47 30.09
CA THR A 281 17.88 -21.72 30.28
C THR A 281 17.49 -22.83 29.32
N ASP A 282 16.30 -22.75 28.74
CA ASP A 282 15.62 -23.72 27.88
C ASP A 282 15.50 -23.24 26.42
N ARG A 283 16.32 -22.25 26.04
CA ARG A 283 16.34 -21.63 24.71
C ARG A 283 16.44 -22.66 23.58
N LYS A 284 15.61 -22.47 22.56
CA LYS A 284 15.70 -23.17 21.26
C LYS A 284 16.11 -22.19 20.16
N PRO A 285 16.75 -22.65 19.07
CA PRO A 285 16.93 -21.83 17.88
C PRO A 285 15.56 -21.52 17.24
N TYR A 286 15.36 -20.25 16.88
CA TYR A 286 14.21 -19.74 16.14
C TYR A 286 14.67 -18.68 15.14
N GLY A 287 13.89 -18.45 14.09
CA GLY A 287 13.96 -17.27 13.24
C GLY A 287 13.52 -16.02 14.00
N LEU A 288 14.24 -14.91 13.83
CA LEU A 288 13.99 -13.72 14.64
C LEU A 288 12.63 -13.08 14.33
N LEU A 289 12.17 -13.11 13.07
CA LEU A 289 10.85 -12.61 12.67
C LEU A 289 9.75 -13.48 13.28
N THR A 290 9.80 -14.79 13.04
CA THR A 290 8.77 -15.72 13.51
C THR A 290 8.63 -15.66 15.03
N PHE A 291 9.74 -15.63 15.77
CA PHE A 291 9.73 -15.49 17.22
C PHE A 291 9.14 -14.16 17.69
N ALA A 292 9.45 -13.05 17.00
CA ALA A 292 8.95 -11.72 17.35
C ALA A 292 7.46 -11.54 17.06
N ILE A 293 6.97 -11.99 15.90
CA ILE A 293 5.54 -12.00 15.57
C ILE A 293 4.76 -12.77 16.64
N ASN A 294 5.24 -13.96 17.01
CA ASN A 294 4.62 -14.77 18.06
C ASN A 294 4.63 -14.07 19.42
N HIS A 295 5.75 -13.45 19.80
CA HIS A 295 5.89 -12.73 21.06
C HIS A 295 4.97 -11.50 21.14
N VAL A 296 4.92 -10.68 20.09
CA VAL A 296 4.05 -9.50 20.01
C VAL A 296 2.59 -9.92 20.12
N LEU A 297 2.13 -10.85 19.27
CA LEU A 297 0.73 -11.28 19.26
C LEU A 297 0.30 -11.93 20.59
N ARG A 298 1.18 -12.70 21.25
CA ARG A 298 0.87 -13.32 22.56
C ARG A 298 0.93 -12.34 23.74
N THR A 299 1.68 -11.25 23.63
CA THR A 299 1.82 -10.25 24.71
C THR A 299 0.80 -9.13 24.61
N VAL A 300 0.38 -8.77 23.38
CA VAL A 300 -0.56 -7.68 23.11
C VAL A 300 -2.01 -8.12 23.27
N ASN A 301 -2.76 -7.31 24.03
CA ASN A 301 -4.19 -7.46 24.23
C ASN A 301 -4.95 -6.57 23.25
N GLY A 302 -5.94 -7.14 22.55
CA GLY A 302 -6.73 -6.45 21.52
C GLY A 302 -6.33 -6.83 20.08
N PRO A 303 -7.08 -6.31 19.10
CA PRO A 303 -6.74 -6.46 17.69
C PRO A 303 -5.53 -5.58 17.33
N LEU A 304 -4.79 -5.99 16.29
CA LEU A 304 -3.67 -5.26 15.70
C LEU A 304 -3.81 -5.37 14.18
N THR A 305 -3.53 -4.29 13.44
CA THR A 305 -3.34 -4.41 11.99
C THR A 305 -2.02 -5.09 11.68
N TYR A 306 -1.85 -5.64 10.48
CA TYR A 306 -0.55 -6.17 10.06
C TYR A 306 0.56 -5.08 10.11
N ARG A 307 0.22 -3.82 9.80
CA ARG A 307 1.11 -2.67 9.99
C ARG A 307 1.50 -2.44 11.45
N ASP A 308 0.54 -2.50 12.38
CA ASP A 308 0.81 -2.36 13.81
C ASP A 308 1.67 -3.51 14.35
N LEU A 309 1.42 -4.73 13.87
CA LEU A 309 2.22 -5.91 14.20
C LEU A 309 3.69 -5.71 13.80
N VAL A 310 3.97 -5.28 12.58
CA VAL A 310 5.34 -5.09 12.10
C VAL A 310 6.03 -3.90 12.79
N GLU A 311 5.30 -2.82 13.09
CA GLU A 311 5.81 -1.74 13.93
C GLU A 311 6.18 -2.21 15.35
N LEU A 312 5.31 -3.00 15.98
CA LEU A 312 5.59 -3.57 17.30
C LEU A 312 6.73 -4.59 17.27
N VAL A 313 6.91 -5.33 16.17
CA VAL A 313 8.11 -6.15 15.93
C VAL A 313 9.36 -5.29 15.87
N HIS A 314 9.39 -4.18 15.12
CA HIS A 314 10.54 -3.25 15.11
C HIS A 314 10.82 -2.66 16.50
N ARG A 315 9.78 -2.31 17.27
CA ARG A 315 9.90 -1.85 18.66
C ARG A 315 10.51 -2.94 19.55
N GLN A 316 10.06 -4.18 19.39
CA GLN A 316 10.55 -5.33 20.17
C GLN A 316 12.00 -5.70 19.82
N TYR A 317 12.36 -5.65 18.55
CA TYR A 317 13.73 -5.78 18.03
C TYR A 317 14.67 -4.79 18.73
N ARG A 318 14.28 -3.51 18.81
CA ARG A 318 15.03 -2.47 19.54
C ARG A 318 15.10 -2.75 21.05
N VAL A 319 14.03 -3.23 21.69
CA VAL A 319 14.03 -3.66 23.11
C VAL A 319 14.98 -4.84 23.38
N TRP A 320 15.09 -5.79 22.46
CA TRP A 320 16.02 -6.93 22.57
C TRP A 320 17.48 -6.60 22.19
N GLY A 321 17.77 -5.34 21.83
CA GLY A 321 19.11 -4.93 21.39
C GLY A 321 19.52 -5.54 20.05
N ARG A 322 18.55 -5.73 19.14
CA ARG A 322 18.76 -6.14 17.74
C ARG A 322 17.88 -5.29 16.81
N PRO A 323 18.31 -4.08 16.44
CA PRO A 323 17.60 -3.26 15.47
C PRO A 323 17.77 -3.75 14.01
N VAL A 324 18.48 -4.87 13.80
CA VAL A 324 18.66 -5.55 12.50
C VAL A 324 18.47 -7.07 12.66
N PRO A 325 18.01 -7.79 11.62
CA PRO A 325 17.47 -7.27 10.36
C PRO A 325 16.22 -6.39 10.56
N THR A 326 15.75 -5.73 9.51
CA THR A 326 14.64 -4.79 9.51
C THR A 326 13.49 -5.39 8.70
N PRO A 327 12.47 -6.00 9.35
CA PRO A 327 11.35 -6.60 8.63
C PRO A 327 10.63 -5.63 7.69
N VAL A 328 10.05 -6.19 6.63
CA VAL A 328 9.33 -5.44 5.58
C VAL A 328 7.89 -5.94 5.52
N ILE A 329 6.95 -5.07 5.15
CA ILE A 329 5.55 -5.42 4.90
C ILE A 329 5.10 -4.83 3.57
N GLU A 330 4.42 -5.67 2.79
CA GLU A 330 3.92 -5.34 1.44
C GLU A 330 2.53 -5.93 1.19
N GLY A 331 1.84 -5.41 0.16
CA GLY A 331 0.49 -5.83 -0.23
C GLY A 331 -0.62 -4.93 0.33
N GLY A 332 -1.80 -4.99 -0.29
CA GLY A 332 -2.93 -4.09 0.00
C GLY A 332 -3.43 -4.20 1.43
N GLY A 333 -3.63 -5.42 1.91
CA GLY A 333 -4.20 -5.76 3.22
C GLY A 333 -3.41 -5.30 4.45
N ALA A 334 -2.31 -4.56 4.32
CA ALA A 334 -1.50 -4.10 5.46
C ALA A 334 -2.26 -3.24 6.49
N ALA A 335 -3.41 -2.67 6.13
CA ALA A 335 -4.31 -1.94 7.04
C ALA A 335 -5.37 -2.82 7.75
N ARG A 336 -5.52 -4.08 7.36
CA ARG A 336 -6.44 -5.03 7.98
C ARG A 336 -5.92 -5.59 9.29
N TYR A 337 -6.83 -6.00 10.18
CA TYR A 337 -6.49 -6.74 11.37
C TYR A 337 -5.90 -8.12 11.05
N VAL A 338 -5.00 -8.60 11.90
CA VAL A 338 -4.28 -9.87 11.69
C VAL A 338 -5.27 -11.05 11.70
N LEU A 339 -5.41 -11.69 10.54
CA LEU A 339 -6.36 -12.78 10.22
C LEU A 339 -7.85 -12.37 10.24
N ASP A 340 -8.15 -11.13 9.90
CA ASP A 340 -9.51 -10.61 9.70
C ASP A 340 -9.58 -9.77 8.40
N ASP A 341 -10.76 -9.63 7.79
CA ASP A 341 -10.97 -8.74 6.64
C ASP A 341 -11.32 -7.30 7.06
N GLU A 342 -11.69 -7.06 8.33
CA GLU A 342 -11.88 -5.69 8.85
C GLU A 342 -10.58 -4.86 8.87
N GLU A 343 -10.67 -3.58 8.47
CA GLU A 343 -9.60 -2.58 8.58
C GLU A 343 -9.56 -1.89 9.95
N GLY A 344 -8.35 -1.65 10.47
CA GLY A 344 -8.14 -0.95 11.73
C GLY A 344 -8.05 0.57 11.62
N SER A 345 -8.26 1.26 12.75
CA SER A 345 -8.16 2.73 12.81
C SER A 345 -6.81 3.21 12.28
N THR A 346 -6.86 4.14 11.32
CA THR A 346 -5.67 4.67 10.63
C THR A 346 -4.99 5.81 11.40
N ALA A 347 -5.01 5.74 12.74
CA ALA A 347 -4.34 6.65 13.68
C ALA A 347 -2.80 6.52 13.63
N ARG A 348 -2.22 6.85 12.47
CA ARG A 348 -0.80 6.74 12.11
C ARG A 348 0.10 7.71 12.86
N ILE A 349 -0.49 8.80 13.37
CA ILE A 349 0.21 9.89 14.06
C ILE A 349 0.58 9.43 15.47
N LYS A 350 1.83 9.67 15.89
CA LYS A 350 2.37 9.24 17.19
C LYS A 350 3.04 10.38 17.91
N LEU A 351 2.86 10.41 19.22
CA LEU A 351 3.56 11.35 20.11
C LEU A 351 4.98 10.86 20.35
N LEU A 352 5.96 11.56 19.79
CA LEU A 352 7.38 11.28 19.91
C LEU A 352 8.10 12.35 20.76
N LYS A 353 9.42 12.21 20.91
CA LYS A 353 10.29 13.26 21.45
C LYS A 353 11.44 13.57 20.49
N ASN A 354 11.80 14.84 20.39
CA ASN A 354 12.99 15.27 19.64
C ASN A 354 14.28 15.05 20.47
N SER A 355 15.43 15.41 19.91
CA SER A 355 16.75 15.36 20.57
C SER A 355 16.81 16.11 21.90
N ASP A 356 16.00 17.16 22.03
CA ASP A 356 15.98 18.08 23.17
C ASP A 356 14.96 17.65 24.23
N GLY A 357 14.31 16.49 24.03
CA GLY A 357 13.28 15.93 24.91
C GLY A 357 11.89 16.57 24.81
N LYS A 358 11.69 17.54 23.90
CA LYS A 358 10.38 18.17 23.64
C LYS A 358 9.44 17.19 22.95
N LEU A 359 8.14 17.32 23.21
CA LEU A 359 7.12 16.54 22.52
C LEU A 359 6.98 17.01 21.07
N ILE A 360 6.92 16.04 20.17
CA ILE A 360 6.62 16.23 18.75
C ILE A 360 5.59 15.19 18.32
N ILE A 361 4.97 15.38 17.16
CA ILE A 361 4.28 14.33 16.42
C ILE A 361 4.98 14.09 15.09
N ASP A 362 4.99 12.85 14.61
CA ASP A 362 5.48 12.45 13.28
C ASP A 362 4.53 12.84 12.13
N ALA A 363 3.71 13.87 12.35
CA ALA A 363 2.79 14.45 11.39
C ALA A 363 3.06 15.96 11.23
N GLY A 364 3.91 16.27 10.25
CA GLY A 364 4.48 17.60 9.99
C GLY A 364 3.63 18.54 9.16
N ARG A 365 4.12 18.84 7.94
CA ARG A 365 3.54 19.76 6.96
C ARG A 365 2.94 19.08 5.71
N LEU A 366 2.85 17.75 5.70
CA LEU A 366 2.17 16.97 4.66
C LEU A 366 0.84 16.32 5.13
N HIS A 367 0.60 16.22 6.45
CA HIS A 367 -0.40 15.34 7.09
C HIS A 367 -1.72 16.01 7.57
N GLY A 368 -2.26 17.01 6.87
CA GLY A 368 -3.41 17.84 7.31
C GLY A 368 -3.17 18.90 8.43
N ILE A 369 -2.13 18.75 9.25
CA ILE A 369 -1.91 19.50 10.52
C ILE A 369 -1.31 20.93 10.41
N HIS A 370 -1.91 21.92 11.09
CA HIS A 370 -1.40 23.30 11.22
C HIS A 370 -1.24 23.77 12.67
N ALA A 371 -0.66 24.96 12.85
CA ALA A 371 -0.60 25.66 14.13
C ALA A 371 -2.01 25.86 14.71
N GLY A 372 -2.20 25.46 15.97
CA GLY A 372 -3.50 25.49 16.64
C GLY A 372 -4.38 24.24 16.43
N SER A 373 -3.99 23.28 15.59
CA SER A 373 -4.67 21.98 15.57
C SER A 373 -4.50 21.26 16.92
N VAL A 374 -5.56 20.61 17.41
CA VAL A 374 -5.55 19.86 18.68
C VAL A 374 -5.73 18.37 18.40
N LEU A 375 -4.91 17.55 19.06
CA LEU A 375 -4.97 16.09 18.96
C LEU A 375 -5.26 15.47 20.32
N SER A 376 -6.14 14.47 20.33
CA SER A 376 -6.31 13.54 21.44
C SER A 376 -5.18 12.54 21.43
N ILE A 377 -4.61 12.25 22.61
CA ILE A 377 -3.57 11.24 22.81
C ILE A 377 -4.19 10.01 23.46
N PHE A 378 -3.99 8.86 22.84
CA PHE A 378 -4.42 7.54 23.29
C PHE A 378 -3.21 6.71 23.74
N PRO A 379 -3.41 5.53 24.37
CA PRO A 379 -2.31 4.63 24.69
C PRO A 379 -1.55 4.20 23.43
N PRO A 380 -0.24 3.94 23.56
CA PRO A 380 0.55 3.29 22.53
C PRO A 380 -0.07 1.98 22.03
N LEU A 381 0.31 1.57 20.81
CA LEU A 381 -0.11 0.29 20.25
C LEU A 381 0.18 -0.87 21.21
N GLY A 382 -0.86 -1.67 21.45
CA GLY A 382 -0.87 -2.84 22.32
C GLY A 382 -1.04 -2.61 23.82
N GLU A 383 -1.17 -1.36 24.28
CA GLU A 383 -1.51 -1.02 25.66
C GLU A 383 -3.02 -1.16 25.93
N PRO A 384 -3.45 -1.51 27.16
CA PRO A 384 -4.86 -1.81 27.45
C PRO A 384 -5.76 -0.56 27.49
N ASN A 385 -7.01 -0.72 27.04
CA ASN A 385 -8.02 0.33 26.84
C ASN A 385 -7.62 1.33 25.71
N PRO A 386 -7.46 0.87 24.46
CA PRO A 386 -6.98 1.71 23.36
C PRO A 386 -7.81 2.99 23.15
N GLU A 387 -9.13 2.94 23.37
CA GLU A 387 -10.06 4.07 23.18
C GLU A 387 -10.00 5.12 24.31
N LYS A 388 -9.15 4.93 25.33
CA LYS A 388 -9.07 5.83 26.47
C LYS A 388 -8.20 7.05 26.16
N VAL A 389 -8.81 8.21 25.90
CA VAL A 389 -8.09 9.49 25.86
C VAL A 389 -7.30 9.69 27.16
N LEU A 390 -5.98 9.92 27.01
CA LEU A 390 -5.02 10.16 28.08
C LEU A 390 -4.80 11.65 28.34
N GLY A 391 -5.08 12.50 27.34
CA GLY A 391 -4.95 13.95 27.37
C GLY A 391 -4.92 14.51 25.95
N HIS A 392 -4.69 15.81 25.82
CA HIS A 392 -4.67 16.50 24.53
C HIS A 392 -3.37 17.28 24.33
N VAL A 393 -2.94 17.46 23.07
CA VAL A 393 -1.84 18.34 22.68
C VAL A 393 -2.27 19.32 21.61
N VAL A 394 -1.76 20.55 21.66
CA VAL A 394 -1.91 21.55 20.60
C VAL A 394 -0.62 21.67 19.80
N VAL A 395 -0.75 21.81 18.48
CA VAL A 395 0.38 21.97 17.57
C VAL A 395 0.85 23.42 17.60
N THR A 396 2.10 23.65 18.00
CA THR A 396 2.68 24.99 18.13
C THR A 396 3.52 25.38 16.92
N GLN A 397 4.21 24.41 16.29
CA GLN A 397 5.07 24.64 15.12
C GLN A 397 5.15 23.41 14.22
N GLN A 398 5.19 23.60 12.90
CA GLN A 398 5.21 22.51 11.91
C GLN A 398 6.53 22.55 11.10
N ARG A 399 7.07 21.37 10.76
CA ARG A 399 8.11 21.14 9.73
C ARG A 399 7.58 20.13 8.71
N THR A 400 8.23 19.92 7.57
CA THR A 400 7.72 19.10 6.45
C THR A 400 7.10 17.75 6.85
N LEU A 401 7.70 17.01 7.79
CA LEU A 401 7.23 15.68 8.22
C LEU A 401 6.96 15.51 9.72
N GLU A 402 7.42 16.43 10.58
CA GLU A 402 7.22 16.38 12.05
C GLU A 402 6.77 17.76 12.61
N SER A 403 5.85 17.78 13.58
CA SER A 403 5.34 19.01 14.23
C SER A 403 5.67 19.04 15.72
N ASP A 404 6.08 20.19 16.25
CA ASP A 404 6.23 20.42 17.70
C ASP A 404 4.84 20.62 18.34
N VAL A 405 4.63 20.02 19.52
CA VAL A 405 3.34 20.03 20.22
C VAL A 405 3.50 20.28 21.72
N GLU A 406 2.49 20.89 22.34
CA GLU A 406 2.47 21.16 23.79
C GLU A 406 1.15 20.65 24.42
N PRO A 407 1.17 20.08 25.65
CA PRO A 407 -0.05 19.61 26.32
C PRO A 407 -1.02 20.75 26.62
N ILE A 408 -2.32 20.52 26.39
CA ILE A 408 -3.38 21.54 26.49
C ILE A 408 -4.57 21.05 27.32
N GLU A 409 -5.25 21.97 28.00
CA GLU A 409 -6.57 21.72 28.59
C GLU A 409 -7.64 21.78 27.49
N HIS A 410 -8.31 20.65 27.23
CA HIS A 410 -9.30 20.52 26.16
C HIS A 410 -10.32 19.43 26.51
N ALA A 411 -11.54 19.54 25.95
CA ALA A 411 -12.68 18.65 26.24
C ALA A 411 -12.96 18.39 27.75
N GLY A 412 -12.66 19.35 28.62
CA GLY A 412 -12.80 19.22 30.08
C GLY A 412 -11.71 18.40 30.77
N MET A 413 -10.68 17.96 30.06
CA MET A 413 -9.48 17.32 30.62
C MET A 413 -8.35 18.36 30.78
N PRO A 414 -7.70 18.47 31.95
CA PRO A 414 -6.59 19.39 32.17
C PRO A 414 -5.33 18.98 31.38
N ALA A 415 -4.43 19.93 31.13
CA ALA A 415 -3.17 19.69 30.44
C ALA A 415 -2.30 18.65 31.18
N VAL A 416 -1.91 17.57 30.48
CA VAL A 416 -1.18 16.43 31.08
C VAL A 416 0.32 16.58 30.86
N ALA A 417 1.06 16.89 31.93
CA ALA A 417 2.50 17.19 31.89
C ALA A 417 3.39 16.00 31.48
N GLN A 418 2.90 14.76 31.54
CA GLN A 418 3.62 13.56 31.10
C GLN A 418 2.69 12.65 30.29
N LEU A 419 2.82 12.74 28.97
CA LEU A 419 2.14 11.87 28.01
C LEU A 419 3.12 10.79 27.50
N PRO A 420 2.63 9.58 27.15
CA PRO A 420 3.49 8.48 26.74
C PRO A 420 4.10 8.71 25.35
N VAL A 421 5.39 8.40 25.21
CA VAL A 421 6.04 8.30 23.90
C VAL A 421 5.47 7.08 23.16
N TYR A 422 5.24 7.21 21.86
CA TYR A 422 4.45 6.32 21.00
C TYR A 422 2.95 6.28 21.31
N GLY A 423 2.42 7.20 22.13
CA GLY A 423 0.96 7.36 22.25
C GLY A 423 0.36 7.73 20.89
N ARG A 424 -0.72 7.05 20.49
CA ARG A 424 -1.41 7.33 19.21
C ARG A 424 -2.12 8.67 19.29
N CYS A 425 -2.14 9.42 18.20
CA CYS A 425 -2.78 10.74 18.13
C CYS A 425 -3.88 10.75 17.07
N GLU A 426 -5.05 11.30 17.42
CA GLU A 426 -6.12 11.59 16.46
C GLU A 426 -6.47 13.08 16.53
N VAL A 427 -6.67 13.72 15.38
CA VAL A 427 -6.93 15.16 15.31
C VAL A 427 -8.40 15.44 15.64
N VAL A 428 -8.65 16.04 16.80
CA VAL A 428 -10.01 16.41 17.27
C VAL A 428 -10.40 17.84 16.92
N TYR A 429 -9.41 18.70 16.66
CA TYR A 429 -9.64 20.03 16.09
C TYR A 429 -8.62 20.32 15.00
N TRP A 430 -9.10 20.60 13.79
CA TRP A 430 -8.26 21.02 12.66
C TRP A 430 -8.21 22.54 12.58
N SER A 431 -7.04 23.11 12.82
CA SER A 431 -6.69 24.44 12.31
C SER A 431 -6.31 24.32 10.83
N PHE A 432 -6.72 25.30 10.02
CA PHE A 432 -6.38 25.36 8.59
C PHE A 432 -5.53 26.59 8.22
N GLY A 433 -5.44 27.60 9.10
CA GLY A 433 -4.70 28.84 8.84
C GLY A 433 -5.03 29.44 7.46
N ASP A 434 -3.98 29.71 6.68
CA ASP A 434 -4.05 30.32 5.34
C ASP A 434 -4.66 29.39 4.26
N LEU A 435 -5.08 28.17 4.58
CA LEU A 435 -5.71 27.25 3.61
C LEU A 435 -7.22 27.41 3.48
N ARG A 436 -7.88 28.22 4.32
CA ARG A 436 -9.34 28.37 4.24
C ARG A 436 -9.70 29.07 2.93
N MET A 437 -10.23 28.30 1.98
CA MET A 437 -10.53 28.76 0.62
C MET A 437 -11.80 29.63 0.65
N THR A 438 -11.76 30.78 -0.02
CA THR A 438 -12.94 31.65 -0.11
C THR A 438 -13.98 31.11 -1.09
N VAL A 439 -15.22 30.96 -0.66
CA VAL A 439 -16.31 30.39 -1.47
C VAL A 439 -17.52 31.32 -1.49
N ALA A 440 -18.04 31.55 -2.68
CA ALA A 440 -19.29 32.28 -2.92
C ALA A 440 -20.29 31.40 -3.67
N VAL A 441 -21.56 31.82 -3.69
CA VAL A 441 -22.59 31.31 -4.61
C VAL A 441 -22.81 32.35 -5.69
N GLU A 442 -22.79 31.94 -6.96
CA GLU A 442 -23.10 32.84 -8.08
C GLU A 442 -24.63 33.07 -8.15
N PRO A 443 -25.13 34.32 -8.28
CA PRO A 443 -26.56 34.62 -8.29
C PRO A 443 -27.28 34.28 -9.62
N SER A 444 -26.53 33.84 -10.63
CA SER A 444 -27.06 33.33 -11.90
C SER A 444 -26.48 31.94 -12.20
N ASP A 445 -27.20 31.17 -13.03
CA ASP A 445 -26.66 29.96 -13.66
C ASP A 445 -25.59 30.31 -14.72
N LEU A 446 -24.86 29.28 -15.20
CA LEU A 446 -23.87 29.45 -16.27
C LEU A 446 -24.48 29.74 -17.65
N ASP A 447 -25.81 29.67 -17.80
CA ASP A 447 -26.50 30.09 -19.02
C ASP A 447 -26.96 31.57 -18.93
N GLY A 448 -26.62 32.25 -17.82
CA GLY A 448 -26.82 33.69 -17.59
C GLY A 448 -28.14 34.07 -16.90
N GLN A 449 -28.98 33.11 -16.55
CA GLN A 449 -30.29 33.35 -15.92
C GLN A 449 -30.14 33.49 -14.41
N THR A 450 -30.79 34.50 -13.82
CA THR A 450 -30.81 34.68 -12.36
C THR A 450 -31.50 33.51 -11.66
N LEU A 451 -30.87 32.96 -10.63
CA LEU A 451 -31.40 31.84 -9.89
C LEU A 451 -32.70 32.21 -9.14
N PRO A 452 -33.63 31.27 -8.94
CA PRO A 452 -34.78 31.48 -8.05
C PRO A 452 -34.28 31.87 -6.65
N GLU A 453 -34.81 32.96 -6.10
CA GLU A 453 -34.44 33.53 -4.79
C GLU A 453 -34.27 32.46 -3.69
N LYS A 454 -35.27 31.57 -3.56
CA LYS A 454 -35.23 30.42 -2.64
C LYS A 454 -34.02 29.49 -2.86
N GLN A 455 -33.68 29.17 -4.10
CA GLN A 455 -32.57 28.25 -4.43
C GLN A 455 -31.22 28.92 -4.12
N TYR A 456 -31.08 30.21 -4.43
CA TYR A 456 -29.91 31.00 -4.06
C TYR A 456 -29.73 31.06 -2.53
N ASP A 457 -30.81 31.39 -1.79
CA ASP A 457 -30.80 31.43 -0.33
C ASP A 457 -30.48 30.07 0.30
N GLU A 458 -31.02 28.97 -0.22
CA GLU A 458 -30.74 27.61 0.27
C GLU A 458 -29.28 27.20 0.02
N LEU A 459 -28.69 27.55 -1.12
CA LEU A 459 -27.27 27.37 -1.40
C LEU A 459 -26.41 28.24 -0.47
N VAL A 460 -26.68 29.55 -0.38
CA VAL A 460 -25.93 30.50 0.47
C VAL A 460 -25.99 30.09 1.95
N ALA A 461 -27.16 29.73 2.46
CA ALA A 461 -27.31 29.26 3.85
C ALA A 461 -26.51 27.97 4.09
N THR A 462 -26.44 27.07 3.11
CA THR A 462 -25.67 25.82 3.22
C THR A 462 -24.16 26.05 3.16
N VAL A 463 -23.67 26.93 2.28
CA VAL A 463 -22.24 27.29 2.21
C VAL A 463 -21.81 28.08 3.45
N ARG A 464 -22.63 29.01 3.97
CA ARG A 464 -22.37 29.69 5.26
C ARG A 464 -22.29 28.70 6.41
N LYS A 465 -23.31 27.83 6.56
CA LYS A 465 -23.30 26.77 7.59
C LYS A 465 -22.06 25.87 7.48
N LEU A 466 -21.57 25.62 6.27
CA LEU A 466 -20.32 24.87 6.07
C LEU A 466 -19.07 25.69 6.46
N ALA A 467 -19.04 27.00 6.20
CA ALA A 467 -17.94 27.88 6.60
C ALA A 467 -17.90 28.15 8.12
N ASP A 468 -19.06 28.16 8.77
CA ASP A 468 -19.22 28.32 10.22
C ASP A 468 -18.95 27.02 11.01
N ALA A 469 -18.79 25.88 10.32
CA ALA A 469 -18.49 24.60 10.95
C ALA A 469 -17.07 24.56 11.55
N GLU A 470 -16.96 23.97 12.75
CA GLU A 470 -15.67 23.74 13.40
C GLU A 470 -14.79 22.81 12.54
N GLY A 471 -13.54 23.22 12.29
CA GLY A 471 -12.67 22.50 11.35
C GLY A 471 -13.06 22.65 9.87
N SER A 472 -13.64 23.79 9.45
CA SER A 472 -13.95 24.01 8.03
C SER A 472 -12.79 24.57 7.20
N VAL A 473 -12.46 23.88 6.09
CA VAL A 473 -11.61 24.38 4.99
C VAL A 473 -12.23 25.54 4.20
N VAL A 474 -13.49 25.90 4.49
CA VAL A 474 -14.26 26.91 3.74
C VAL A 474 -14.33 28.20 4.52
N SER A 475 -14.13 29.33 3.85
CA SER A 475 -14.54 30.67 4.30
C SER A 475 -15.59 31.19 3.33
N TYR A 476 -16.79 31.57 3.78
CA TYR A 476 -17.78 32.16 2.87
C TYR A 476 -17.48 33.64 2.59
N VAL A 477 -17.66 34.09 1.35
CA VAL A 477 -17.57 35.51 0.94
C VAL A 477 -18.80 35.91 0.13
N GLU A 478 -19.28 37.14 0.34
CA GLU A 478 -20.49 37.67 -0.33
C GLU A 478 -20.29 37.94 -1.83
N SER A 479 -19.04 38.13 -2.26
CA SER A 479 -18.66 38.59 -3.59
C SER A 479 -18.05 37.43 -4.39
N PRO A 480 -18.69 36.95 -5.48
CA PRO A 480 -18.11 35.92 -6.35
C PRO A 480 -16.76 36.31 -6.97
N ALA A 481 -16.45 37.62 -7.04
CA ALA A 481 -15.16 38.12 -7.51
C ALA A 481 -14.02 38.02 -6.47
N GLU A 482 -14.35 37.77 -5.19
CA GLU A 482 -13.40 37.60 -4.08
C GLU A 482 -13.20 36.12 -3.70
N ALA A 483 -13.86 35.21 -4.42
CA ALA A 483 -13.88 33.78 -4.13
C ALA A 483 -12.78 33.01 -4.88
N ASP A 484 -12.03 32.19 -4.14
CA ASP A 484 -11.22 31.09 -4.67
C ASP A 484 -12.04 30.10 -5.50
N TRP A 485 -13.32 29.90 -5.13
CA TRP A 485 -14.24 28.99 -5.82
C TRP A 485 -15.67 29.52 -5.78
N ARG A 486 -16.37 29.35 -6.89
CA ARG A 486 -17.78 29.72 -7.01
C ARG A 486 -18.63 28.45 -7.11
N VAL A 487 -19.64 28.37 -6.26
CA VAL A 487 -20.75 27.42 -6.41
C VAL A 487 -21.67 27.99 -7.49
N VAL A 488 -21.83 27.23 -8.57
CA VAL A 488 -22.61 27.63 -9.75
C VAL A 488 -23.64 26.55 -10.09
N VAL A 489 -24.79 26.97 -10.65
CA VAL A 489 -25.79 26.05 -11.20
C VAL A 489 -25.62 25.99 -12.71
N TRP A 490 -25.80 24.82 -13.33
CA TRP A 490 -25.81 24.64 -14.78
C TRP A 490 -26.63 23.41 -15.16
N GLN A 491 -27.48 23.52 -16.19
CA GLN A 491 -28.31 22.41 -16.71
C GLN A 491 -29.09 21.62 -15.63
N GLY A 492 -29.45 22.25 -14.51
CA GLY A 492 -30.17 21.62 -13.40
C GLY A 492 -29.32 20.84 -12.40
N GLY A 493 -28.00 20.97 -12.42
CA GLY A 493 -27.09 20.49 -11.36
C GLY A 493 -26.24 21.61 -10.78
N THR A 494 -25.64 21.38 -9.60
CA THR A 494 -24.77 22.34 -8.91
C THR A 494 -23.30 21.89 -8.96
N TYR A 495 -22.38 22.82 -9.17
CA TYR A 495 -20.96 22.56 -9.47
C TYR A 495 -20.00 23.55 -8.81
N LEU A 496 -18.71 23.20 -8.76
CA LEU A 496 -17.59 24.08 -8.39
C LEU A 496 -16.88 24.64 -9.63
N LEU A 497 -16.74 25.97 -9.69
CA LEU A 497 -16.03 26.70 -10.75
C LEU A 497 -14.85 27.50 -10.17
N PRO A 498 -13.63 27.41 -10.75
CA PRO A 498 -12.45 28.14 -10.28
C PRO A 498 -12.46 29.65 -10.64
N PRO A 499 -11.48 30.43 -10.15
CA PRO A 499 -11.35 31.84 -10.48
C PRO A 499 -11.05 32.02 -11.97
N GLY A 500 -11.64 33.04 -12.59
CA GLY A 500 -11.43 33.33 -14.01
C GLY A 500 -12.07 32.34 -15.00
N GLY A 501 -12.94 31.42 -14.53
CA GLY A 501 -13.70 30.55 -15.42
C GLY A 501 -14.72 31.31 -16.27
N VAL A 502 -14.70 31.08 -17.59
CA VAL A 502 -15.56 31.69 -18.61
C VAL A 502 -16.06 30.63 -19.61
N LEU A 503 -17.23 30.87 -20.20
CA LEU A 503 -17.81 30.13 -21.33
C LEU A 503 -16.97 30.28 -22.62
N ALA A 504 -17.25 29.46 -23.63
CA ALA A 504 -16.73 29.70 -24.99
C ALA A 504 -17.45 30.88 -25.69
N GLU A 505 -16.88 31.31 -26.82
CA GLU A 505 -17.51 32.31 -27.70
C GLU A 505 -18.66 31.69 -28.53
N GLU A 506 -19.42 32.56 -29.20
CA GLU A 506 -20.78 32.31 -29.71
C GLU A 506 -20.96 31.07 -30.63
N ASP A 507 -19.89 30.58 -31.25
CA ASP A 507 -19.92 29.46 -32.21
C ASP A 507 -20.15 28.06 -31.57
N ASN A 508 -19.96 27.86 -30.25
CA ASN A 508 -20.24 26.57 -29.61
C ASN A 508 -20.65 26.69 -28.11
N PRO A 509 -21.93 26.97 -27.80
CA PRO A 509 -22.40 27.20 -26.42
C PRO A 509 -22.29 25.98 -25.48
N ASN A 510 -22.08 24.76 -26.00
CA ASN A 510 -21.98 23.54 -25.20
C ASN A 510 -20.54 23.22 -24.72
N GLN A 511 -19.58 24.13 -24.90
CA GLN A 511 -18.15 23.85 -24.63
C GLN A 511 -17.56 24.88 -23.65
N LEU A 512 -17.46 24.51 -22.37
CA LEU A 512 -16.79 25.33 -21.35
C LEU A 512 -15.27 25.38 -21.60
N LYS A 513 -14.67 26.57 -21.56
CA LYS A 513 -13.20 26.75 -21.61
C LYS A 513 -12.49 26.42 -20.29
N THR A 514 -13.25 25.97 -19.29
CA THR A 514 -12.81 25.79 -17.89
C THR A 514 -13.41 24.49 -17.35
N PRO A 515 -12.65 23.62 -16.65
CA PRO A 515 -13.24 22.48 -15.96
C PRO A 515 -14.24 22.94 -14.89
N LEU A 516 -15.32 22.20 -14.81
CA LEU A 516 -16.48 22.43 -13.94
C LEU A 516 -16.69 21.16 -13.13
N PHE A 517 -16.48 21.23 -11.81
CA PHE A 517 -16.36 20.04 -10.97
C PHE A 517 -17.68 19.67 -10.31
N GLY A 518 -18.09 18.41 -10.47
CA GLY A 518 -19.39 17.90 -10.06
C GLY A 518 -20.10 17.12 -11.18
N PRO A 519 -21.42 16.85 -11.04
CA PRO A 519 -22.34 17.50 -10.10
C PRO A 519 -22.07 17.19 -8.63
N ILE A 520 -22.34 18.16 -7.75
CA ILE A 520 -22.34 17.99 -6.31
C ILE A 520 -23.70 17.42 -5.90
N GLU A 521 -23.73 16.36 -5.08
CA GLU A 521 -24.97 15.74 -4.60
C GLU A 521 -25.91 16.78 -3.97
N GLU A 522 -27.18 16.81 -4.38
CA GLU A 522 -28.13 17.81 -3.90
C GLU A 522 -28.72 17.50 -2.50
N GLY A 523 -29.34 18.51 -1.90
CA GLY A 523 -30.06 18.37 -0.63
C GLY A 523 -29.13 18.07 0.54
N ALA A 524 -29.44 17.04 1.33
CA ALA A 524 -28.81 16.80 2.63
C ALA A 524 -27.29 16.54 2.58
N ARG A 525 -26.77 16.03 1.47
CA ARG A 525 -25.34 15.72 1.27
C ARG A 525 -24.54 16.85 0.63
N PHE A 526 -25.18 17.91 0.13
CA PHE A 526 -24.50 18.98 -0.59
C PHE A 526 -23.31 19.58 0.18
N ALA A 527 -23.49 19.85 1.48
CA ALA A 527 -22.43 20.37 2.33
C ALA A 527 -21.26 19.38 2.50
N GLU A 528 -21.54 18.07 2.56
CA GLU A 528 -20.55 17.01 2.74
C GLU A 528 -19.71 16.83 1.46
N THR A 529 -20.35 16.71 0.30
CA THR A 529 -19.68 16.57 -1.00
C THR A 529 -18.93 17.85 -1.39
N LEU A 530 -19.49 19.04 -1.12
CA LEU A 530 -18.79 20.32 -1.29
C LEU A 530 -17.53 20.40 -0.40
N HIS A 531 -17.63 20.01 0.87
CA HIS A 531 -16.50 19.99 1.80
C HIS A 531 -15.42 18.99 1.34
N LYS A 532 -15.82 17.79 0.92
CA LYS A 532 -14.94 16.77 0.34
C LYS A 532 -14.17 17.32 -0.86
N HIS A 533 -14.84 17.94 -1.83
CA HIS A 533 -14.19 18.48 -3.02
C HIS A 533 -13.22 19.63 -2.69
N LEU A 534 -13.62 20.54 -1.79
CA LEU A 534 -12.75 21.65 -1.37
C LEU A 534 -11.55 21.17 -0.54
N GLN A 535 -11.70 20.15 0.31
CA GLN A 535 -10.56 19.44 0.90
C GLN A 535 -9.65 18.90 -0.20
N GLN A 536 -10.19 18.10 -1.15
CA GLN A 536 -9.44 17.47 -2.25
C GLN A 536 -8.58 18.50 -3.00
N ILE A 537 -9.13 19.67 -3.29
CA ILE A 537 -8.43 20.81 -3.93
C ILE A 537 -7.35 21.41 -3.03
N GLY A 538 -7.67 21.75 -1.77
CA GLY A 538 -6.73 22.42 -0.84
C GLY A 538 -5.46 21.59 -0.60
N ARG A 539 -5.65 20.28 -0.44
CA ARG A 539 -4.57 19.28 -0.31
C ARG A 539 -3.56 19.34 -1.47
N VAL A 540 -4.06 19.47 -2.70
CA VAL A 540 -3.26 19.54 -3.94
C VAL A 540 -2.65 20.92 -4.14
N ARG A 541 -3.41 22.01 -3.96
CA ARG A 541 -2.92 23.40 -3.95
C ARG A 541 -1.68 23.56 -3.06
N ASN A 542 -1.63 22.79 -1.99
CA ASN A 542 -0.46 22.69 -1.15
C ASN A 542 0.66 21.82 -1.68
N LEU A 543 0.43 20.58 -2.11
CA LEU A 543 1.56 19.69 -2.42
C LEU A 543 2.46 20.35 -3.49
N THR A 544 1.81 21.01 -4.45
CA THR A 544 2.47 21.90 -5.41
C THR A 544 3.15 23.09 -4.72
N SER A 545 2.46 23.87 -3.89
CA SER A 545 3.04 25.01 -3.15
C SER A 545 4.15 24.64 -2.14
N LEU A 546 4.25 23.39 -1.70
CA LEU A 546 5.31 22.87 -0.85
C LEU A 546 6.60 22.72 -1.66
N ALA A 547 6.44 22.16 -2.87
CA ALA A 547 7.51 21.80 -3.77
C ALA A 547 7.97 22.94 -4.68
N ASP A 548 7.11 23.93 -4.91
CA ASP A 548 7.39 25.25 -5.50
C ASP A 548 8.07 26.22 -4.51
N ALA A 549 8.24 25.83 -3.24
CA ALA A 549 8.85 26.70 -2.23
C ALA A 549 10.33 27.01 -2.58
N PRO A 550 10.75 28.30 -2.64
CA PRO A 550 12.10 28.64 -3.07
C PRO A 550 13.20 27.99 -2.22
N LYS A 551 14.00 27.10 -2.85
CA LYS A 551 15.16 26.46 -2.22
C LYS A 551 16.12 27.56 -1.70
N PRO A 552 16.47 27.58 -0.40
CA PRO A 552 17.20 28.70 0.19
C PRO A 552 18.63 28.80 -0.37
N ARG A 553 18.92 29.94 -1.00
CA ARG A 553 20.22 30.23 -1.62
C ARG A 553 21.33 30.24 -0.57
N GLY A 554 22.29 29.31 -0.68
CA GLY A 554 23.55 29.34 0.07
C GLY A 554 23.87 28.08 0.87
N LEU A 555 22.90 27.18 1.12
CA LEU A 555 23.21 25.85 1.68
C LEU A 555 23.42 24.84 0.55
N VAL A 556 24.68 24.46 0.32
CA VAL A 556 25.00 23.21 -0.39
C VAL A 556 24.90 22.07 0.62
N THR A 557 23.76 21.39 0.63
CA THR A 557 23.56 20.22 1.50
C THR A 557 24.04 18.96 0.79
N GLY A 558 24.63 18.01 1.50
CA GLY A 558 25.13 16.75 0.94
C GLY A 558 24.04 15.76 0.51
N PHE A 559 22.81 16.25 0.30
CA PHE A 559 21.63 15.49 -0.10
C PHE A 559 21.12 16.05 -1.42
N ASN A 560 21.39 15.34 -2.51
CA ASN A 560 20.91 15.68 -3.84
C ASN A 560 20.24 14.47 -4.47
N VAL A 561 18.93 14.58 -4.66
CA VAL A 561 18.11 13.60 -5.38
C VAL A 561 17.36 14.38 -6.44
N GLU A 562 17.54 14.00 -7.70
CA GLU A 562 17.03 14.71 -8.87
C GLU A 562 15.99 13.85 -9.62
N LEU A 563 14.98 14.51 -10.19
CA LEU A 563 14.00 13.90 -11.08
C LEU A 563 14.41 14.18 -12.54
N GLU A 564 14.25 13.20 -13.43
CA GLU A 564 14.27 13.35 -14.89
C GLU A 564 12.94 12.82 -15.47
N LEU A 565 12.33 13.58 -16.38
CA LEU A 565 11.26 13.11 -17.25
C LEU A 565 11.89 12.58 -18.54
N LEU A 566 11.45 11.41 -18.97
CA LEU A 566 11.89 10.71 -20.16
C LEU A 566 10.73 10.64 -21.16
N LEU A 567 11.00 10.90 -22.43
CA LEU A 567 10.03 10.77 -23.53
C LEU A 567 10.40 9.57 -24.41
N LEU A 568 9.42 8.69 -24.62
CA LEU A 568 9.56 7.41 -25.31
C LEU A 568 8.67 7.39 -26.56
N LYS A 569 9.21 6.92 -27.70
CA LYS A 569 8.49 6.84 -28.99
C LYS A 569 7.44 5.71 -29.05
N ALA A 570 7.48 4.80 -28.08
CA ALA A 570 6.58 3.69 -27.85
C ALA A 570 6.77 3.25 -26.38
N LYS A 571 5.84 2.49 -25.78
CA LYS A 571 5.98 1.93 -24.42
C LYS A 571 7.36 1.34 -24.16
N ASP A 572 7.91 0.63 -25.15
CA ASP A 572 9.17 -0.07 -25.07
C ASP A 572 10.39 0.65 -25.69
N ASP A 573 10.30 1.95 -26.07
CA ASP A 573 11.42 2.66 -26.72
C ASP A 573 12.67 2.69 -25.80
N PRO A 574 13.73 1.94 -26.14
CA PRO A 574 14.87 1.81 -25.24
C PRO A 574 15.85 2.99 -25.41
N ASN A 575 15.53 4.00 -26.24
CA ASN A 575 16.26 5.26 -26.31
C ASN A 575 15.39 6.44 -25.82
N PRO A 576 15.01 6.48 -24.53
CA PRO A 576 14.27 7.60 -23.95
C PRO A 576 15.03 8.92 -24.08
N ILE A 577 14.33 9.98 -24.47
CA ILE A 577 14.87 11.34 -24.57
C ILE A 577 14.59 12.07 -23.25
N VAL A 578 15.63 12.48 -22.53
CA VAL A 578 15.48 13.33 -21.33
C VAL A 578 14.84 14.66 -21.74
N VAL A 579 13.72 15.02 -21.12
CA VAL A 579 12.95 16.24 -21.39
C VAL A 579 13.41 17.35 -20.44
N PRO A 580 14.25 18.31 -20.89
CA PRO A 580 14.91 19.26 -20.00
C PRO A 580 13.91 20.20 -19.33
N TRP A 581 14.03 20.37 -18.01
CA TRP A 581 13.01 21.08 -17.25
C TRP A 581 12.97 22.60 -17.55
N SER A 582 11.80 23.05 -18.04
CA SER A 582 11.54 24.41 -18.55
C SER A 582 10.04 24.75 -18.53
N GLU A 583 9.72 26.05 -18.45
CA GLU A 583 8.38 26.59 -18.13
C GLU A 583 7.29 26.35 -19.19
N ALA A 584 7.67 26.08 -20.44
CA ALA A 584 6.77 26.11 -21.59
C ALA A 584 6.51 24.73 -22.24
N ARG A 585 6.74 23.63 -21.51
CA ARG A 585 6.72 22.29 -22.11
C ARG A 585 5.34 21.77 -22.45
N THR A 586 5.31 21.09 -23.59
CA THR A 586 4.19 20.37 -24.16
C THR A 586 4.62 18.94 -24.47
N ILE A 587 3.73 17.98 -24.21
CA ILE A 587 3.91 16.57 -24.58
C ILE A 587 2.72 16.16 -25.45
N PRO A 588 2.93 15.62 -26.67
CA PRO A 588 1.82 15.14 -27.49
C PRO A 588 1.05 13.98 -26.82
N VAL A 589 -0.27 13.97 -27.01
CA VAL A 589 -1.14 12.80 -26.70
C VAL A 589 -0.57 11.53 -27.37
N GLY A 590 -0.60 10.40 -26.67
CA GLY A 590 -0.15 9.10 -27.20
C GLY A 590 1.38 8.93 -27.27
N GLN A 591 2.16 9.86 -26.72
CA GLN A 591 3.55 9.61 -26.36
C GLN A 591 3.60 8.74 -25.10
N PHE A 592 4.72 8.05 -24.89
CA PHE A 592 4.99 7.37 -23.63
C PHE A 592 6.00 8.19 -22.81
N ILE A 593 5.83 8.21 -21.47
CA ILE A 593 6.74 8.89 -20.55
C ILE A 593 7.16 8.01 -19.38
N GLU A 594 8.41 8.14 -18.95
CA GLU A 594 8.94 7.54 -17.71
C GLU A 594 9.52 8.63 -16.81
N PHE A 595 9.63 8.33 -15.52
CA PHE A 595 10.30 9.17 -14.54
C PHE A 595 11.52 8.45 -13.97
N ARG A 596 12.69 9.06 -14.06
CA ARG A 596 13.93 8.56 -13.44
C ARG A 596 14.31 9.42 -12.24
N ILE A 597 14.47 8.79 -11.08
CA ILE A 597 14.96 9.43 -9.86
C ILE A 597 16.43 9.07 -9.68
N GLN A 598 17.33 10.06 -9.63
CA GLN A 598 18.76 9.85 -9.44
C GLN A 598 19.21 10.31 -8.04
N ASN A 599 19.67 9.40 -7.19
CA ASN A 599 20.26 9.76 -5.89
C ASN A 599 21.75 10.09 -6.05
N LYS A 600 22.07 11.36 -6.31
CA LYS A 600 23.43 11.89 -6.42
C LYS A 600 24.08 12.18 -5.05
N SER A 601 23.44 11.78 -3.95
CA SER A 601 23.97 11.93 -2.58
C SER A 601 25.01 10.86 -2.23
N VAL A 602 25.76 11.10 -1.15
CA VAL A 602 26.60 10.08 -0.49
C VAL A 602 25.84 9.24 0.56
N SER A 603 24.57 9.58 0.83
CA SER A 603 23.64 8.84 1.69
C SER A 603 22.52 8.20 0.87
N ALA A 604 21.90 7.15 1.39
CA ALA A 604 20.63 6.66 0.82
C ALA A 604 19.54 7.74 0.91
N ALA A 605 18.47 7.56 0.12
CA ALA A 605 17.31 8.44 0.09
C ALA A 605 16.03 7.60 0.03
N ASP A 606 15.12 7.83 0.97
CA ASP A 606 13.76 7.29 0.93
C ASP A 606 12.95 8.19 -0.01
N VAL A 607 12.32 7.63 -1.04
CA VAL A 607 11.66 8.40 -2.10
C VAL A 607 10.18 8.06 -2.24
N THR A 608 9.39 9.09 -2.54
CA THR A 608 8.01 8.96 -3.03
C THR A 608 7.82 9.95 -4.17
N LEU A 609 7.34 9.46 -5.32
CA LEU A 609 7.00 10.26 -6.48
C LEU A 609 5.49 10.22 -6.70
N LEU A 610 4.87 11.39 -6.72
CA LEU A 610 3.43 11.56 -6.81
C LEU A 610 3.06 12.27 -8.12
N PHE A 611 2.19 11.66 -8.92
CA PHE A 611 1.51 12.34 -10.02
C PHE A 611 0.46 13.30 -9.46
N VAL A 612 0.20 14.42 -10.13
CA VAL A 612 -0.88 15.35 -9.81
C VAL A 612 -1.56 15.76 -11.11
N ASP A 613 -2.83 15.39 -11.26
CA ASP A 613 -3.59 15.69 -12.47
C ASP A 613 -4.23 17.09 -12.43
N GLN A 614 -4.80 17.49 -13.58
CA GLN A 614 -5.54 18.75 -13.76
C GLN A 614 -6.87 18.86 -13.00
N ASP A 615 -7.41 17.73 -12.53
CA ASP A 615 -8.71 17.53 -11.89
C ASP A 615 -8.55 17.27 -10.36
N TYR A 616 -7.37 17.54 -9.78
CA TYR A 616 -6.99 17.42 -8.36
C TYR A 616 -6.87 15.98 -7.80
N GLY A 617 -6.69 14.99 -8.67
CA GLY A 617 -6.21 13.66 -8.31
C GLY A 617 -4.75 13.69 -7.86
N ILE A 618 -4.33 12.68 -7.08
CA ILE A 618 -2.91 12.30 -6.94
C ILE A 618 -2.83 10.80 -6.94
N ASP A 619 -1.91 10.29 -7.74
CA ASP A 619 -1.60 8.86 -7.86
C ASP A 619 -0.10 8.65 -7.56
N PRO A 620 0.26 7.61 -6.80
CA PRO A 620 1.66 7.37 -6.47
C PRO A 620 2.35 6.62 -7.61
N ILE A 621 3.31 7.29 -8.27
CA ILE A 621 4.16 6.70 -9.31
C ILE A 621 5.20 5.78 -8.65
N ILE A 622 5.84 6.27 -7.57
CA ILE A 622 6.79 5.50 -6.76
C ILE A 622 6.44 5.71 -5.27
N PRO A 623 6.28 4.63 -4.47
CA PRO A 623 6.02 3.27 -4.94
C PRO A 623 4.67 3.20 -5.69
N GLY A 624 4.49 2.26 -6.61
CA GLY A 624 3.36 2.22 -7.55
C GLY A 624 1.96 1.91 -6.95
N SER A 625 1.79 2.01 -5.64
CA SER A 625 0.48 2.06 -4.96
C SER A 625 0.65 2.61 -3.53
N ALA A 626 -0.46 2.99 -2.89
CA ALA A 626 -0.49 3.43 -1.49
C ALA A 626 -0.07 2.34 -0.47
N TYR A 627 0.11 1.09 -0.91
CA TYR A 627 0.24 -0.10 -0.08
C TYR A 627 1.57 -0.88 -0.27
N SER A 628 2.31 -0.63 -1.36
CA SER A 628 3.66 -1.16 -1.55
C SER A 628 4.65 -0.64 -0.48
N ALA A 629 5.78 -1.31 -0.29
CA ALA A 629 6.88 -0.77 0.51
C ALA A 629 7.37 0.57 -0.06
N GLY A 630 7.93 1.44 0.79
CA GLY A 630 8.64 2.64 0.33
C GLY A 630 9.96 2.27 -0.35
N ILE A 631 10.38 3.02 -1.36
CA ILE A 631 11.65 2.77 -2.06
C ILE A 631 12.79 3.56 -1.41
N ARG A 632 13.87 2.85 -1.03
CA ARG A 632 15.13 3.44 -0.53
C ARG A 632 16.22 3.37 -1.59
N VAL A 633 16.45 4.46 -2.31
CA VAL A 633 17.46 4.54 -3.36
C VAL A 633 18.85 4.66 -2.73
N PRO A 634 19.79 3.71 -2.97
CA PRO A 634 21.15 3.79 -2.41
C PRO A 634 21.95 5.00 -2.94
N PRO A 635 23.09 5.35 -2.31
CA PRO A 635 23.98 6.39 -2.82
C PRO A 635 24.44 6.10 -4.25
N GLN A 636 24.42 7.10 -5.14
CA GLN A 636 24.84 7.01 -6.55
C GLN A 636 24.05 5.98 -7.40
N LYS A 637 22.89 5.51 -6.92
CA LYS A 637 21.95 4.68 -7.69
C LYS A 637 20.78 5.53 -8.20
N ASN A 638 20.00 4.95 -9.11
CA ASN A 638 18.75 5.51 -9.61
C ASN A 638 17.63 4.47 -9.54
N VAL A 639 16.39 4.93 -9.75
CA VAL A 639 15.19 4.10 -9.96
C VAL A 639 14.37 4.74 -11.08
N VAL A 640 13.63 3.94 -11.85
CA VAL A 640 12.78 4.39 -12.96
C VAL A 640 11.35 3.89 -12.74
N SER A 641 10.35 4.62 -13.22
CA SER A 641 8.94 4.20 -13.21
C SER A 641 8.61 3.24 -14.36
N GLN A 642 7.39 2.70 -14.36
CA GLN A 642 6.76 2.21 -15.59
C GLN A 642 6.61 3.34 -16.62
N ALA A 643 6.41 2.96 -17.89
CA ALA A 643 6.11 3.88 -18.99
C ALA A 643 4.60 4.16 -19.07
N TYR A 644 4.21 5.43 -18.98
CA TYR A 644 2.81 5.88 -19.01
C TYR A 644 2.45 6.47 -20.37
N GLU A 645 1.31 6.06 -20.95
CA GLU A 645 0.77 6.72 -22.15
C GLU A 645 0.12 8.07 -21.78
N VAL A 646 0.50 9.14 -22.48
CA VAL A 646 0.06 10.51 -22.21
C VAL A 646 -1.37 10.73 -22.72
N SER A 647 -2.33 10.77 -21.79
CA SER A 647 -3.75 11.02 -22.07
C SER A 647 -4.08 12.50 -22.32
N PRO A 648 -5.19 12.86 -22.99
CA PRO A 648 -5.55 14.25 -23.24
C PRO A 648 -5.82 15.09 -21.97
N ALA A 649 -4.92 16.04 -21.69
CA ALA A 649 -5.10 17.13 -20.73
C ALA A 649 -5.29 18.49 -21.43
N THR A 650 -5.90 19.44 -20.71
CA THR A 650 -6.17 20.83 -21.17
C THR A 650 -5.44 21.88 -20.34
N ARG A 651 -4.77 21.44 -19.28
CA ARG A 651 -4.07 22.23 -18.27
C ARG A 651 -2.71 21.59 -17.97
N PRO A 652 -1.84 22.24 -17.17
CA PRO A 652 -0.64 21.59 -16.68
C PRO A 652 -0.97 20.38 -15.80
N GLU A 653 -0.14 19.36 -15.91
CA GLU A 653 -0.04 18.22 -14.99
C GLU A 653 1.31 18.32 -14.27
N HIS A 654 1.44 17.66 -13.12
CA HIS A 654 2.66 17.74 -12.31
C HIS A 654 3.17 16.37 -11.84
N ALA A 655 4.48 16.29 -11.64
CA ALA A 655 5.12 15.22 -10.87
C ALA A 655 5.83 15.85 -9.65
N VAL A 656 5.58 15.30 -8.46
CA VAL A 656 6.16 15.79 -7.19
C VAL A 656 7.02 14.71 -6.56
N LEU A 657 8.33 14.91 -6.60
CA LEU A 657 9.33 14.06 -5.95
C LEU A 657 9.55 14.53 -4.51
N ILE A 658 9.19 13.69 -3.55
CA ILE A 658 9.57 13.81 -2.14
C ILE A 658 10.72 12.84 -1.88
N ALA A 659 11.86 13.32 -1.41
CA ALA A 659 13.01 12.50 -1.04
C ALA A 659 13.55 12.90 0.35
N VAL A 660 13.87 11.92 1.19
CA VAL A 660 14.28 12.14 2.59
C VAL A 660 15.50 11.29 2.92
N ARG A 661 16.48 11.87 3.62
CA ARG A 661 17.61 11.11 4.18
C ARG A 661 17.10 10.32 5.40
N PRO A 662 17.20 8.99 5.43
CA PRO A 662 16.92 8.22 6.63
C PRO A 662 17.96 8.54 7.72
N LYS A 663 17.51 8.72 8.97
CA LYS A 663 18.36 9.15 10.10
C LYS A 663 19.39 8.08 10.48
N ASP A 664 19.05 6.81 10.29
CA ASP A 664 19.95 5.65 10.31
C ASP A 664 19.46 4.58 9.31
N ARG A 665 20.28 3.57 8.98
CA ARG A 665 19.89 2.49 8.02
C ARG A 665 18.70 1.64 8.50
N GLN A 666 18.45 1.59 9.81
CA GLN A 666 17.52 0.72 10.51
C GLN A 666 16.16 1.42 10.74
N GLN A 667 16.01 2.65 10.23
CA GLN A 667 14.74 3.33 10.08
C GLN A 667 13.95 2.64 8.94
N PRO A 668 12.70 2.21 9.16
CA PRO A 668 11.83 1.72 8.08
C PRO A 668 11.72 2.75 6.95
N VAL A 669 11.56 2.29 5.71
CA VAL A 669 11.55 3.18 4.54
C VAL A 669 10.30 4.06 4.56
N LEU A 670 10.50 5.38 4.42
CA LEU A 670 9.39 6.32 4.39
C LEU A 670 8.56 6.17 3.11
N ASN A 671 7.33 5.68 3.24
CA ASN A 671 6.32 5.70 2.18
C ASN A 671 5.31 6.85 2.41
N LEU A 672 5.18 7.75 1.44
CA LEU A 672 4.20 8.86 1.45
C LEU A 672 3.06 8.68 0.44
N ALA A 673 2.92 7.51 -0.19
CA ALA A 673 1.88 7.21 -1.18
C ALA A 673 0.44 7.20 -0.60
N TRP A 674 0.28 7.27 0.72
CA TRP A 674 -1.00 7.62 1.38
C TRP A 674 -1.46 9.06 1.08
N LEU A 675 -0.62 9.89 0.44
CA LEU A 675 -1.02 11.15 -0.18
C LEU A 675 -1.81 10.95 -1.49
N ALA A 676 -2.19 9.73 -1.87
CA ALA A 676 -3.11 9.48 -2.96
C ALA A 676 -4.53 10.04 -2.67
N GLN A 677 -5.27 10.42 -3.71
CA GLN A 677 -6.74 10.54 -3.69
C GLN A 677 -7.25 10.56 -5.13
N PRO A 678 -8.48 10.09 -5.40
CA PRO A 678 -9.09 10.20 -6.72
C PRO A 678 -9.28 11.65 -7.17
N SER A 679 -9.30 11.84 -8.48
CA SER A 679 -9.64 13.10 -9.16
C SER A 679 -11.08 13.54 -8.86
N LEU A 680 -11.39 14.81 -9.13
CA LEU A 680 -12.75 15.31 -9.12
C LEU A 680 -13.45 15.01 -10.44
N GLU A 681 -14.73 14.64 -10.38
CA GLU A 681 -15.57 14.51 -11.57
C GLU A 681 -15.69 15.86 -12.29
N SER A 682 -15.47 15.84 -13.61
CA SER A 682 -15.33 17.03 -14.45
C SER A 682 -16.38 16.99 -15.56
N ALA A 683 -17.43 17.80 -15.43
CA ALA A 683 -18.61 17.78 -16.32
C ALA A 683 -18.25 17.94 -17.81
N THR A 684 -17.19 18.72 -18.08
CA THR A 684 -16.58 18.92 -19.39
C THR A 684 -16.11 17.63 -20.09
N ARG A 685 -15.70 16.59 -19.34
CA ARG A 685 -15.29 15.29 -19.92
C ARG A 685 -16.49 14.42 -20.31
N VAL A 686 -17.64 14.57 -19.65
CA VAL A 686 -18.87 13.79 -19.95
C VAL A 686 -19.41 14.14 -21.35
N ALA A 687 -19.42 15.41 -21.73
CA ALA A 687 -19.89 15.86 -23.05
C ALA A 687 -19.13 15.21 -24.23
N VAL A 688 -17.83 14.93 -24.05
CA VAL A 688 -16.95 14.36 -25.10
C VAL A 688 -17.22 12.88 -25.35
N ARG A 689 -17.76 12.12 -24.38
CA ARG A 689 -18.12 10.70 -24.54
C ARG A 689 -19.17 10.43 -25.64
N THR A 690 -19.85 11.46 -26.17
CA THR A 690 -20.96 11.33 -27.12
C THR A 690 -20.58 11.06 -28.59
N ARG A 691 -19.28 11.02 -28.95
CA ARG A 691 -18.81 10.67 -30.32
C ARG A 691 -17.64 9.69 -30.37
N GLY A 692 -17.78 8.59 -29.65
CA GLY A 692 -16.98 7.37 -29.83
C GLY A 692 -17.81 6.14 -29.44
N PRO A 693 -17.41 4.90 -29.81
CA PRO A 693 -17.94 3.71 -29.16
C PRO A 693 -17.61 3.80 -27.66
N ALA A 694 -18.56 3.47 -26.80
CA ALA A 694 -18.33 3.51 -25.36
C ALA A 694 -17.21 2.53 -24.97
N ARG A 695 -16.21 3.01 -24.22
CA ARG A 695 -15.50 2.11 -23.29
C ARG A 695 -16.53 1.70 -22.24
N GLU A 696 -16.67 0.40 -22.05
CA GLU A 696 -17.46 -0.14 -20.94
C GLU A 696 -16.78 0.27 -19.63
N GLU A 697 -17.57 0.69 -18.66
CA GLU A 697 -17.08 1.08 -17.34
C GLU A 697 -16.48 -0.13 -16.64
N SER A 698 -15.20 -0.06 -16.28
CA SER A 698 -14.51 -1.20 -15.67
C SER A 698 -15.15 -1.57 -14.33
N PRO A 699 -15.26 -2.87 -13.97
CA PRO A 699 -15.59 -3.26 -12.60
C PRO A 699 -14.70 -2.57 -11.55
N LEU A 700 -13.46 -2.24 -11.92
CA LEU A 700 -12.50 -1.49 -11.10
C LEU A 700 -12.99 -0.07 -10.75
N GLU A 701 -13.61 0.67 -11.68
CA GLU A 701 -14.20 2.00 -11.40
C GLU A 701 -15.30 1.92 -10.34
N LYS A 702 -16.04 0.81 -10.30
CA LYS A 702 -17.16 0.60 -9.36
C LYS A 702 -16.72 0.20 -7.95
N ILE A 703 -15.47 -0.21 -7.77
CA ILE A 703 -14.90 -0.62 -6.46
C ILE A 703 -13.93 0.44 -5.91
N LEU A 704 -13.25 1.19 -6.78
CA LEU A 704 -12.56 2.43 -6.41
C LEU A 704 -13.49 3.49 -5.79
N PHE A 705 -14.79 3.46 -6.11
CA PHE A 705 -15.79 4.36 -5.51
C PHE A 705 -16.10 4.04 -4.03
N SER A 706 -15.73 2.85 -3.53
CA SER A 706 -16.05 2.40 -2.17
C SER A 706 -14.93 2.55 -1.13
N ALA A 707 -13.69 2.87 -1.52
CA ALA A 707 -12.52 2.82 -0.62
C ALA A 707 -11.75 4.16 -0.49
N MET A 708 -11.77 4.71 0.73
CA MET A 708 -10.82 5.68 1.33
C MET A 708 -10.75 7.16 0.86
N TYR A 709 -10.31 8.03 1.79
CA TYR A 709 -10.20 9.50 1.73
C TYR A 709 -8.88 9.98 2.42
N ALA A 710 -8.31 11.16 2.04
CA ALA A 710 -7.22 11.96 2.72
C ALA A 710 -5.73 11.50 2.59
N LYS A 711 -4.64 12.29 2.35
CA LYS A 711 -4.29 13.74 2.13
C LYS A 711 -4.69 14.81 3.19
N GLY A 712 -4.02 15.96 3.46
CA GLY A 712 -2.96 16.80 2.82
C GLY A 712 -3.02 18.27 3.39
N GLN A 713 -2.06 19.21 3.18
CA GLN A 713 -1.92 20.52 3.94
C GLN A 713 -1.84 21.86 3.15
N SER A 714 -0.95 22.93 3.26
CA SER A 714 0.14 23.46 4.18
C SER A 714 0.65 24.91 3.84
N ARG A 715 1.45 25.58 4.72
CA ARG A 715 2.60 26.49 4.33
C ARG A 715 3.63 26.79 5.47
N GLY A 716 4.89 27.15 5.13
CA GLY A 716 5.96 27.65 6.04
C GLY A 716 7.23 26.78 6.27
N LEU A 717 8.43 27.25 5.89
CA LEU A 717 9.74 26.60 6.12
C LEU A 717 10.75 27.53 6.83
N ARG A 718 11.75 26.96 7.53
CA ARG A 718 12.91 27.68 8.08
C ARG A 718 14.24 27.15 7.50
N PRO A 719 15.33 27.95 7.46
CA PRO A 719 16.60 27.54 6.84
C PRO A 719 17.34 26.34 7.46
N VAL A 720 16.91 25.82 8.61
CA VAL A 720 17.60 24.74 9.34
C VAL A 720 17.25 23.35 8.81
N ASP A 721 16.04 23.19 8.24
CA ASP A 721 15.49 21.87 7.92
C ASP A 721 15.96 21.27 6.57
N ILE A 722 16.69 22.05 5.74
CA ILE A 722 17.04 21.71 4.34
C ILE A 722 18.21 20.71 4.25
N GLY A 723 18.85 20.36 5.36
CA GLY A 723 19.99 19.43 5.41
C GLY A 723 19.70 18.01 4.92
N ASP A 724 18.47 17.52 5.16
CA ASP A 724 18.13 16.10 5.16
C ASP A 724 16.90 15.73 4.31
N HIS A 725 16.35 16.66 3.54
CA HIS A 725 15.28 16.35 2.57
C HIS A 725 15.36 17.19 1.31
N ALA A 726 14.90 16.62 0.21
CA ALA A 726 14.76 17.25 -1.09
C ALA A 726 13.31 17.11 -1.54
N LEU A 727 12.74 18.22 -2.00
CA LEU A 727 11.40 18.27 -2.57
C LEU A 727 11.48 18.99 -3.90
N GLN A 728 10.85 18.42 -4.93
CA GLN A 728 10.84 18.95 -6.29
C GLN A 728 9.44 18.78 -6.87
N MET A 729 8.91 19.82 -7.51
CA MET A 729 7.72 19.71 -8.38
C MET A 729 8.16 20.08 -9.77
N GLU A 730 7.68 19.32 -10.73
CA GLU A 730 7.92 19.55 -12.13
C GLU A 730 6.61 19.48 -12.91
N SER A 731 6.54 20.23 -14.02
CA SER A 731 5.27 20.50 -14.72
C SER A 731 5.41 20.43 -16.23
N TRP A 732 4.38 19.90 -16.90
CA TRP A 732 4.21 19.90 -18.36
C TRP A 732 2.75 20.15 -18.71
N ARG A 733 2.44 20.38 -19.99
CA ARG A 733 1.08 20.35 -20.54
C ARG A 733 0.98 19.24 -21.58
N VAL A 734 -0.21 18.68 -21.78
CA VAL A 734 -0.47 17.82 -22.94
C VAL A 734 -0.97 18.66 -24.12
N VAL A 735 -0.63 18.26 -25.35
CA VAL A 735 -1.16 18.87 -26.59
C VAL A 735 -1.72 17.82 -27.54
N PRO A 736 -2.83 18.08 -28.25
CA PRO A 736 -3.33 17.18 -29.30
C PRO A 736 -2.31 16.96 -30.41
N ASP A 737 -2.19 15.73 -30.93
CA ASP A 737 -1.25 15.45 -32.02
C ASP A 737 -1.70 16.18 -33.31
N GLY A 738 -0.97 17.23 -33.64
CA GLY A 738 -1.34 18.23 -34.65
C GLY A 738 -0.74 19.60 -34.35
N GLU A 739 -0.66 20.02 -33.07
CA GLU A 739 -0.04 21.30 -32.67
C GLU A 739 1.50 21.23 -32.60
N LYS A 740 2.15 20.79 -33.69
CA LYS A 740 3.60 20.90 -33.85
C LYS A 740 3.97 22.33 -34.26
N LYS A 741 4.58 23.07 -33.34
CA LYS A 741 5.20 24.40 -33.53
C LYS A 741 6.66 24.36 -33.11
#